data_AF-A0AAE1FQT9-F1
#
_entry.id   AF-A0AAE1FQT9-F1
#
_cell.length_a   1.000
_cell.length_b   1.000
_cell.length_c   1.000
_cell.angle_alpha   90.00
_cell.angle_beta   90.00
_cell.angle_gamma   90.00
#
_symmetry.space_group_name_H-M   'P 1'
#
loop_
_entity.id
_entity.type
_entity.pdbx_description
1 polymer ?
#
loop_
_entity_poly.entity_id
_entity_poly.type
_entity_poly.pdbx_seq_one_letter_code
_entity_poly.pdbx_strand_id
1 'polypeptide(L)'
;MEQSSFEPTETGSQVGSEPGPGPGPQLSMEDRLKAAHSTCKALTAKIDQLMQLNQQLQQNIEEHKKEKDATAKTVAMLEFNNEHNKSKVQNMELSRLDLNKKIDALVKEKERLTRQLREGSSSGLYEEITKEKEEVEQRLTQEKDELERKLTRDRNALEDRLIQEKEQREERYQKETAALQEKLDSLVEVRLGYEKQIEQIEANNTEMHSKIGAVQLERDTAWTENRELLAQKSEMGKRLEELTRAKEAVEQQIVAQRGVITTLEEKLNTKEGENQGMTEATNTLQNNILNLQKQVEGLNETCSKLARDLEAESKLRLDTQSQLAQLRQAQRHMEDNQKQQQNHDIGTTSNDDEGERHKQVMEKMQGTGTTTSSDEVERQSRDLVASLAALSEVRLKCENLQAQVVQLEKDKRTLVERLATGSPSDTSGSVVGIEHASEATLTNSQQRNTDYDSAVTLRESLTEKQEELSQAKQMLLDVQERLRVAEVVSGEVEEQRARVQAAEAKLADAEKKYQIRVMEVEAEAERRIADTQQLCHQTISSAFDKQDTETSELVRQQQQFLKEAQTRAKEKASQLESVVTDYETKLKYEDQLAALRRQHEVQVKEVEAAWQARAEKMARQREAHKQEEMDGLTQEWNKERRSPEEESSENPQELERLTQVAAAAFRSGTESVELLKKQVASQRRELEEVKLNHTKEIGELKALLELKRRTRSGGGGVRLGVALEEAAEFEYLKNILYQYMLGKETQTLSKVLCAVVKFDGQQQREILDHEEQRHSLVSSWSNGLGLY
;
A
#
# COMPACT_ATOMS: atom_id res chain seq x y z
N MET A 1 138.97 70.36 -52.43
CA MET A 1 139.78 69.93 -51.29
C MET A 1 141.12 69.44 -51.85
N GLU A 2 142.19 70.25 -51.97
CA GLU A 2 142.82 71.17 -50.99
C GLU A 2 143.62 70.41 -49.93
N GLN A 3 144.78 70.89 -49.43
CA GLN A 3 145.59 72.09 -49.71
C GLN A 3 147.02 71.88 -49.11
N SER A 4 147.96 72.82 -49.35
CA SER A 4 149.10 73.15 -48.45
C SER A 4 150.28 72.16 -48.28
N SER A 5 151.47 72.55 -47.76
CA SER A 5 152.54 73.44 -48.32
C SER A 5 153.67 73.74 -47.29
N PHE A 6 154.84 74.22 -47.77
CA PHE A 6 155.91 74.99 -47.07
C PHE A 6 156.99 74.30 -46.19
N GLU A 7 158.23 74.26 -46.73
CA GLU A 7 159.53 74.90 -46.31
C GLU A 7 159.76 75.44 -44.87
N PRO A 8 161.03 75.70 -44.39
CA PRO A 8 162.28 76.14 -45.11
C PRO A 8 163.62 75.49 -44.58
N THR A 9 164.92 75.85 -44.84
CA THR A 9 165.73 76.71 -45.77
C THR A 9 167.26 76.33 -45.75
N GLU A 10 168.05 76.77 -46.77
CA GLU A 10 169.51 77.23 -46.76
C GLU A 10 170.70 76.32 -46.29
N THR A 11 172.00 76.46 -46.69
CA THR A 11 172.76 77.11 -47.83
C THR A 11 174.24 76.61 -47.97
N GLY A 12 174.86 76.75 -49.17
CA GLY A 12 176.31 77.00 -49.42
C GLY A 12 177.33 75.83 -49.43
N SER A 13 178.67 75.98 -49.66
CA SER A 13 179.52 76.72 -50.66
C SER A 13 180.99 76.87 -50.14
N GLN A 14 182.12 77.03 -50.88
CA GLN A 14 182.52 76.88 -52.31
C GLN A 14 184.10 76.97 -52.48
N VAL A 15 184.69 76.25 -53.45
CA VAL A 15 185.88 76.59 -54.33
C VAL A 15 187.25 77.11 -53.77
N GLY A 16 188.40 76.56 -54.26
CA GLY A 16 189.48 77.41 -54.86
C GLY A 16 190.99 77.36 -54.45
N SER A 17 191.87 77.06 -55.44
CA SER A 17 193.05 77.89 -55.90
C SER A 17 194.49 77.81 -55.31
N GLU A 18 195.46 78.34 -56.11
CA GLU A 18 196.97 78.26 -56.10
C GLU A 18 197.69 79.47 -55.37
N PRO A 19 198.96 79.96 -55.57
CA PRO A 19 200.13 79.65 -56.48
C PRO A 19 201.59 79.76 -55.87
N GLY A 20 202.66 79.91 -56.71
CA GLY A 20 204.10 80.17 -56.38
C GLY A 20 204.50 81.68 -56.28
N PRO A 21 205.72 82.22 -56.64
CA PRO A 21 207.00 81.66 -57.20
C PRO A 21 208.34 82.29 -56.58
N GLY A 22 209.54 82.20 -57.22
CA GLY A 22 210.68 83.16 -56.99
C GLY A 22 212.17 82.67 -57.15
N PRO A 23 213.20 83.53 -57.45
CA PRO A 23 214.58 83.09 -57.84
C PRO A 23 215.86 83.78 -57.23
N GLY A 24 217.00 83.03 -57.15
CA GLY A 24 218.42 83.51 -57.06
C GLY A 24 218.93 84.09 -55.72
N PRO A 25 220.25 84.41 -55.51
CA PRO A 25 221.48 84.17 -56.30
C PRO A 25 222.63 83.45 -55.48
N GLN A 26 223.92 83.69 -55.78
CA GLN A 26 225.12 83.10 -55.13
C GLN A 26 225.50 83.75 -53.78
N LEU A 27 226.10 83.00 -52.83
CA LEU A 27 227.15 83.47 -51.90
C LEU A 27 227.83 82.35 -51.04
N SER A 28 228.75 82.79 -50.16
CA SER A 28 229.84 82.14 -49.40
C SER A 28 229.63 80.77 -48.69
N MET A 29 230.76 80.18 -48.28
CA MET A 29 230.88 78.84 -47.67
C MET A 29 230.35 78.72 -46.22
N GLU A 30 230.07 79.85 -45.57
CA GLU A 30 229.79 79.93 -44.13
C GLU A 30 228.30 79.67 -43.77
N ASP A 31 227.38 79.83 -44.73
CA ASP A 31 225.94 79.66 -44.51
C ASP A 31 225.49 78.21 -44.23
N ARG A 32 226.34 77.23 -44.53
CA ARG A 32 226.01 75.79 -44.42
C ARG A 32 225.72 75.31 -42.98
N LEU A 33 226.19 76.03 -41.96
CA LEU A 33 225.99 75.64 -40.56
C LEU A 33 224.72 76.24 -39.90
N LYS A 34 224.28 77.43 -40.31
CA LYS A 34 223.06 78.05 -39.77
C LYS A 34 221.78 77.44 -40.34
N ALA A 35 221.82 77.01 -41.61
CA ALA A 35 220.69 76.35 -42.26
C ALA A 35 220.23 75.06 -41.54
N ALA A 36 221.17 74.19 -41.12
CA ALA A 36 220.85 72.93 -40.48
C ALA A 36 220.02 73.08 -39.18
N HIS A 37 220.26 74.16 -38.43
CA HIS A 37 219.61 74.37 -37.14
C HIS A 37 218.14 74.85 -37.27
N SER A 38 217.79 75.58 -38.35
CA SER A 38 216.38 75.92 -38.63
C SER A 38 215.60 74.70 -39.14
N THR A 39 216.22 73.83 -39.95
CA THR A 39 215.59 72.60 -40.45
C THR A 39 215.18 71.65 -39.33
N CYS A 40 216.04 71.47 -38.31
CA CYS A 40 215.71 70.66 -37.13
C CYS A 40 214.49 71.22 -36.36
N LYS A 41 214.36 72.55 -36.27
CA LYS A 41 213.22 73.20 -35.61
C LYS A 41 211.92 73.01 -36.39
N ALA A 42 211.98 73.09 -37.73
CA ALA A 42 210.85 72.80 -38.61
C ALA A 42 210.41 71.32 -38.57
N LEU A 43 211.36 70.38 -38.48
CA LEU A 43 211.06 68.95 -38.31
C LEU A 43 210.40 68.65 -36.96
N THR A 44 210.84 69.30 -35.88
CA THR A 44 210.24 69.13 -34.55
C THR A 44 208.76 69.52 -34.55
N ALA A 45 208.44 70.73 -35.04
CA ALA A 45 207.05 71.20 -35.14
C ALA A 45 206.17 70.29 -36.02
N LYS A 46 206.75 69.61 -37.02
CA LYS A 46 206.03 68.66 -37.90
C LYS A 46 205.79 67.30 -37.23
N ILE A 47 206.63 66.90 -36.28
CA ILE A 47 206.39 65.73 -35.42
C ILE A 47 205.23 66.03 -34.44
N ASP A 48 205.24 67.21 -33.81
CA ASP A 48 204.15 67.64 -32.91
C ASP A 48 202.79 67.68 -33.64
N GLN A 49 202.78 68.19 -34.87
CA GLN A 49 201.59 68.24 -35.73
C GLN A 49 201.07 66.84 -36.13
N LEU A 50 201.98 65.88 -36.37
CA LEU A 50 201.62 64.48 -36.63
C LEU A 50 201.12 63.75 -35.37
N MET A 51 201.66 64.09 -34.19
CA MET A 51 201.16 63.58 -32.90
C MET A 51 199.73 64.05 -32.64
N GLN A 52 199.42 65.33 -32.85
CA GLN A 52 198.03 65.84 -32.74
C GLN A 52 197.09 65.12 -33.72
N LEU A 53 197.48 64.96 -34.99
CA LEU A 53 196.66 64.27 -35.99
C LEU A 53 196.37 62.81 -35.61
N ASN A 54 197.36 62.10 -35.06
CA ASN A 54 197.22 60.72 -34.61
C ASN A 54 196.30 60.61 -33.37
N GLN A 55 196.42 61.55 -32.43
CA GLN A 55 195.53 61.65 -31.27
C GLN A 55 194.07 61.93 -31.67
N GLN A 56 193.86 62.80 -32.67
CA GLN A 56 192.53 63.08 -33.21
C GLN A 56 191.93 61.88 -33.96
N LEU A 57 192.74 61.14 -34.74
CA LEU A 57 192.31 59.88 -35.36
C LEU A 57 191.90 58.83 -34.31
N GLN A 58 192.58 58.74 -33.17
CA GLN A 58 192.20 57.85 -32.07
C GLN A 58 190.86 58.24 -31.45
N GLN A 59 190.54 59.53 -31.31
CA GLN A 59 189.22 59.98 -30.87
C GLN A 59 188.12 59.58 -31.87
N ASN A 60 188.31 59.87 -33.16
CA ASN A 60 187.32 59.55 -34.20
C ASN A 60 187.03 58.03 -34.28
N ILE A 61 188.04 57.18 -34.10
CA ILE A 61 187.87 55.71 -34.04
C ILE A 61 187.01 55.31 -32.83
N GLU A 62 187.20 55.94 -31.67
CA GLU A 62 186.45 55.63 -30.46
C GLU A 62 185.01 56.17 -30.49
N GLU A 63 184.76 57.26 -31.21
CA GLU A 63 183.40 57.76 -31.46
C GLU A 63 182.63 56.86 -32.44
N HIS A 64 183.23 56.44 -33.56
CA HIS A 64 182.59 55.47 -34.47
C HIS A 64 182.34 54.10 -33.83
N LYS A 65 183.13 53.66 -32.83
CA LYS A 65 182.77 52.48 -32.02
C LYS A 65 181.47 52.70 -31.24
N LYS A 66 181.35 53.83 -30.53
CA LYS A 66 180.15 54.16 -29.74
C LYS A 66 178.91 54.29 -30.63
N GLU A 67 179.06 54.87 -31.82
CA GLU A 67 178.01 54.97 -32.83
C GLU A 67 177.59 53.60 -33.38
N LYS A 68 178.57 52.71 -33.64
CA LYS A 68 178.32 51.32 -34.03
C LYS A 68 177.60 50.52 -32.93
N ASP A 69 178.00 50.69 -31.67
CA ASP A 69 177.35 50.02 -30.54
C ASP A 69 175.95 50.59 -30.24
N ALA A 70 175.72 51.88 -30.51
CA ALA A 70 174.40 52.50 -30.43
C ALA A 70 173.47 51.99 -31.54
N THR A 71 173.93 51.96 -32.80
CA THR A 71 173.14 51.45 -33.93
C THR A 71 172.84 49.95 -33.79
N ALA A 72 173.79 49.14 -33.30
CA ALA A 72 173.56 47.73 -33.00
C ALA A 72 172.44 47.52 -31.96
N LYS A 73 172.38 48.34 -30.90
CA LYS A 73 171.27 48.31 -29.91
C LYS A 73 169.93 48.68 -30.54
N THR A 74 169.90 49.69 -31.41
CA THR A 74 168.66 50.09 -32.12
C THR A 74 168.16 48.98 -33.03
N VAL A 75 169.04 48.28 -33.76
CA VAL A 75 168.67 47.12 -34.59
C VAL A 75 168.07 46.00 -33.74
N ALA A 76 168.74 45.57 -32.67
CA ALA A 76 168.23 44.51 -31.79
C ALA A 76 166.87 44.86 -31.15
N MET A 77 166.64 46.13 -30.80
CA MET A 77 165.36 46.61 -30.28
C MET A 77 164.25 46.62 -31.34
N LEU A 78 164.58 46.92 -32.60
CA LEU A 78 163.64 46.82 -33.73
C LEU A 78 163.31 45.36 -34.07
N GLU A 79 164.29 44.45 -34.05
CA GLU A 79 164.09 43.02 -34.24
C GLU A 79 163.15 42.44 -33.15
N PHE A 80 163.39 42.78 -31.88
CA PHE A 80 162.50 42.39 -30.77
C PHE A 80 161.06 42.89 -30.96
N ASN A 81 160.88 44.17 -31.33
CA ASN A 81 159.56 44.73 -31.61
C ASN A 81 158.88 44.07 -32.81
N ASN A 82 159.63 43.68 -33.83
CA ASN A 82 159.08 43.05 -35.03
C ASN A 82 158.60 41.62 -34.73
N GLU A 83 159.38 40.84 -33.98
CA GLU A 83 158.97 39.49 -33.55
C GLU A 83 157.80 39.55 -32.55
N HIS A 84 157.76 40.53 -31.64
CA HIS A 84 156.61 40.76 -30.76
C HIS A 84 155.33 41.10 -31.55
N ASN A 85 155.41 41.97 -32.55
CA ASN A 85 154.28 42.29 -33.43
C ASN A 85 153.81 41.07 -34.23
N LYS A 86 154.73 40.23 -34.72
CA LYS A 86 154.44 38.97 -35.41
C LYS A 86 153.68 37.97 -34.51
N SER A 87 154.09 37.79 -33.25
CA SER A 87 153.31 37.00 -32.28
C SER A 87 151.92 37.59 -32.01
N LYS A 88 151.81 38.93 -31.98
CA LYS A 88 150.51 39.61 -31.80
C LYS A 88 149.56 39.39 -33.00
N VAL A 89 150.08 39.39 -34.22
CA VAL A 89 149.30 39.05 -35.43
C VAL A 89 148.83 37.59 -35.38
N GLN A 90 149.71 36.65 -35.02
CA GLN A 90 149.33 35.23 -34.88
C GLN A 90 148.20 35.01 -33.85
N ASN A 91 148.24 35.71 -32.72
CA ASN A 91 147.15 35.66 -31.73
C ASN A 91 145.84 36.26 -32.26
N MET A 92 145.89 37.31 -33.07
CA MET A 92 144.71 37.86 -33.75
C MET A 92 144.14 36.89 -34.80
N GLU A 93 144.99 36.17 -35.53
CA GLU A 93 144.57 35.16 -36.50
C GLU A 93 143.89 33.96 -35.84
N LEU A 94 144.43 33.48 -34.72
CA LEU A 94 143.79 32.44 -33.90
C LEU A 94 142.42 32.90 -33.36
N SER A 95 142.33 34.10 -32.79
CA SER A 95 141.07 34.66 -32.29
C SER A 95 140.03 34.84 -33.41
N ARG A 96 140.46 35.21 -34.62
CA ARG A 96 139.60 35.31 -35.80
C ARG A 96 139.13 33.94 -36.30
N LEU A 97 139.97 32.91 -36.22
CA LEU A 97 139.61 31.53 -36.56
C LEU A 97 138.49 31.01 -35.65
N ASP A 98 138.58 31.25 -34.35
CA ASP A 98 137.56 30.81 -33.38
C ASP A 98 136.26 31.63 -33.46
N LEU A 99 136.33 32.92 -33.78
CA LEU A 99 135.16 33.72 -34.12
C LEU A 99 134.43 33.17 -35.35
N ASN A 100 135.15 32.81 -36.41
CA ASN A 100 134.55 32.18 -37.59
C ASN A 100 133.85 30.85 -37.25
N LYS A 101 134.49 29.95 -36.48
CA LYS A 101 133.86 28.70 -36.01
C LYS A 101 132.55 28.96 -35.27
N LYS A 102 132.49 30.03 -34.47
CA LYS A 102 131.30 30.43 -33.69
C LYS A 102 130.20 31.01 -34.59
N ILE A 103 130.55 31.73 -35.65
CA ILE A 103 129.61 32.17 -36.69
C ILE A 103 129.03 30.95 -37.43
N ASP A 104 129.86 29.99 -37.88
CA ASP A 104 129.41 28.78 -38.56
C ASP A 104 128.43 27.94 -37.71
N ALA A 105 128.67 27.87 -36.40
CA ALA A 105 127.77 27.22 -35.45
C ALA A 105 126.40 27.95 -35.36
N LEU A 106 126.41 29.28 -35.26
CA LEU A 106 125.18 30.09 -35.22
C LEU A 106 124.39 30.06 -36.53
N VAL A 107 125.08 29.95 -37.68
CA VAL A 107 124.42 29.74 -38.98
C VAL A 107 123.70 28.39 -39.02
N LYS A 108 124.34 27.31 -38.56
CA LYS A 108 123.71 25.98 -38.46
C LYS A 108 122.54 25.95 -37.47
N GLU A 109 122.65 26.65 -36.35
CA GLU A 109 121.56 26.81 -35.39
C GLU A 109 120.36 27.56 -36.01
N LYS A 110 120.63 28.65 -36.74
CA LYS A 110 119.61 29.40 -37.49
C LYS A 110 118.96 28.53 -38.58
N GLU A 111 119.73 27.75 -39.32
CA GLU A 111 119.19 26.80 -40.32
C GLU A 111 118.31 25.73 -39.68
N ARG A 112 118.73 25.17 -38.53
CA ARG A 112 117.95 24.21 -37.75
C ARG A 112 116.61 24.80 -37.30
N LEU A 113 116.63 25.99 -36.71
CA LEU A 113 115.42 26.70 -36.27
C LEU A 113 114.52 27.10 -37.45
N THR A 114 115.10 27.55 -38.58
CA THR A 114 114.35 27.87 -39.81
C THR A 114 113.70 26.63 -40.41
N ARG A 115 114.36 25.47 -40.32
CA ARG A 115 113.83 24.18 -40.76
C ARG A 115 112.68 23.72 -39.85
N GLN A 116 112.87 23.76 -38.53
CA GLN A 116 111.83 23.48 -37.54
C GLN A 116 110.61 24.40 -37.68
N LEU A 117 110.80 25.68 -38.05
CA LEU A 117 109.70 26.60 -38.33
C LEU A 117 108.94 26.26 -39.61
N ARG A 118 109.59 25.73 -40.66
CA ARG A 118 108.91 25.25 -41.87
C ARG A 118 108.16 23.93 -41.61
N GLU A 119 108.83 22.98 -40.99
CA GLU A 119 108.29 21.64 -40.70
C GLU A 119 107.17 21.70 -39.65
N GLY A 120 107.28 22.58 -38.64
CA GLY A 120 106.25 22.78 -37.62
C GLY A 120 105.08 23.70 -38.01
N SER A 121 105.12 24.35 -39.19
CA SER A 121 104.06 25.27 -39.65
C SER A 121 103.33 24.80 -40.91
N SER A 122 103.41 23.51 -41.27
CA SER A 122 102.71 22.97 -42.43
C SER A 122 101.93 21.69 -42.12
N SER A 123 100.62 21.71 -42.44
CA SER A 123 99.70 20.56 -42.46
C SER A 123 99.40 19.89 -41.09
N GLY A 124 100.36 19.19 -40.48
CA GLY A 124 100.12 18.17 -39.45
C GLY A 124 99.15 18.54 -38.32
N LEU A 125 99.50 19.54 -37.49
CA LEU A 125 98.67 19.92 -36.34
C LEU A 125 97.28 20.47 -36.71
N TYR A 126 97.14 21.09 -37.89
CA TYR A 126 95.82 21.55 -38.35
C TYR A 126 94.96 20.37 -38.81
N GLU A 127 95.54 19.41 -39.53
CA GLU A 127 94.87 18.16 -39.92
C GLU A 127 94.46 17.34 -38.69
N GLU A 128 95.34 17.23 -37.69
CA GLU A 128 95.09 16.51 -36.44
C GLU A 128 93.97 17.16 -35.62
N ILE A 129 93.96 18.49 -35.46
CA ILE A 129 92.86 19.23 -34.81
C ILE A 129 91.55 19.14 -35.60
N THR A 130 91.57 19.20 -36.94
CA THR A 130 90.35 18.99 -37.73
C THR A 130 89.84 17.56 -37.62
N LYS A 131 90.73 16.55 -37.53
CA LYS A 131 90.35 15.15 -37.35
C LYS A 131 89.76 14.90 -35.96
N GLU A 132 90.36 15.44 -34.89
CA GLU A 132 89.76 15.39 -33.54
C GLU A 132 88.39 16.08 -33.51
N LYS A 133 88.25 17.24 -34.16
CA LYS A 133 86.96 17.93 -34.29
C LYS A 133 85.93 17.06 -35.04
N GLU A 134 86.29 16.47 -36.17
CA GLU A 134 85.40 15.59 -36.93
C GLU A 134 85.04 14.32 -36.15
N GLU A 135 85.97 13.73 -35.40
CA GLU A 135 85.67 12.60 -34.50
C GLU A 135 84.73 13.00 -33.36
N VAL A 136 84.86 14.20 -32.80
CA VAL A 136 83.95 14.72 -31.76
C VAL A 136 82.57 15.07 -32.34
N GLU A 137 82.50 15.67 -33.54
CA GLU A 137 81.24 15.92 -34.23
C GLU A 137 80.54 14.61 -34.64
N GLN A 138 81.29 13.57 -35.03
CA GLN A 138 80.75 12.21 -35.25
C GLN A 138 80.25 11.56 -33.96
N ARG A 139 80.97 11.69 -32.83
CA ARG A 139 80.49 11.16 -31.54
C ARG A 139 79.24 11.90 -31.06
N LEU A 140 79.21 13.22 -31.13
CA LEU A 140 78.03 14.02 -30.78
C LEU A 140 76.81 13.71 -31.66
N THR A 141 77.01 13.48 -32.97
CA THR A 141 75.89 13.06 -33.84
C THR A 141 75.44 11.63 -33.55
N GLN A 142 76.36 10.69 -33.25
CA GLN A 142 76.00 9.32 -32.83
C GLN A 142 75.25 9.31 -31.48
N GLU A 143 75.68 10.08 -30.48
CA GLU A 143 75.00 10.22 -29.19
C GLU A 143 73.62 10.89 -29.34
N LYS A 144 73.53 11.96 -30.15
CA LYS A 144 72.24 12.62 -30.47
C LYS A 144 71.27 11.64 -31.14
N ASP A 145 71.74 10.92 -32.15
CA ASP A 145 70.98 9.88 -32.84
C ASP A 145 70.51 8.77 -31.90
N GLU A 146 71.36 8.32 -30.98
CA GLU A 146 70.99 7.29 -29.99
C GLU A 146 70.01 7.81 -28.95
N LEU A 147 70.14 9.06 -28.51
CA LEU A 147 69.16 9.73 -27.66
C LEU A 147 67.81 9.93 -28.38
N GLU A 148 67.80 10.31 -29.66
CA GLU A 148 66.56 10.41 -30.46
C GLU A 148 65.90 9.05 -30.67
N ARG A 149 66.69 8.00 -30.98
CA ARG A 149 66.19 6.61 -31.01
C ARG A 149 65.62 6.19 -29.65
N LYS A 150 66.28 6.53 -28.54
CA LYS A 150 65.81 6.20 -27.19
C LYS A 150 64.52 6.93 -26.84
N LEU A 151 64.45 8.25 -27.03
CA LEU A 151 63.24 9.05 -26.82
C LEU A 151 62.07 8.55 -27.69
N THR A 152 62.34 8.12 -28.92
CA THR A 152 61.31 7.53 -29.79
C THR A 152 60.81 6.17 -29.26
N ARG A 153 61.69 5.30 -28.77
CA ARG A 153 61.29 4.04 -28.11
C ARG A 153 60.49 4.30 -26.84
N ASP A 154 60.98 5.20 -25.98
CA ASP A 154 60.37 5.52 -24.68
C ASP A 154 59.00 6.20 -24.88
N ARG A 155 58.85 7.05 -25.91
CA ARG A 155 57.56 7.59 -26.36
C ARG A 155 56.61 6.49 -26.80
N ASN A 156 57.01 5.65 -27.76
CA ASN A 156 56.13 4.62 -28.29
C ASN A 156 55.69 3.66 -27.17
N ALA A 157 56.62 3.24 -26.31
CA ALA A 157 56.33 2.41 -25.14
C ALA A 157 55.50 3.11 -24.04
N LEU A 158 55.26 4.43 -24.11
CA LEU A 158 54.25 5.13 -23.32
C LEU A 158 52.91 5.21 -24.07
N GLU A 159 52.94 5.46 -25.38
CA GLU A 159 51.77 5.52 -26.25
C GLU A 159 51.04 4.15 -26.27
N ASP A 160 51.77 3.04 -26.43
CA ASP A 160 51.28 1.66 -26.33
C ASP A 160 50.65 1.35 -24.96
N ARG A 161 51.27 1.81 -23.86
CA ARG A 161 50.74 1.62 -22.50
C ARG A 161 49.46 2.42 -22.26
N LEU A 162 49.36 3.62 -22.84
CA LEU A 162 48.18 4.48 -22.71
C LEU A 162 47.00 3.93 -23.53
N ILE A 163 47.27 3.35 -24.70
CA ILE A 163 46.30 2.55 -25.47
C ILE A 163 45.84 1.35 -24.65
N GLN A 164 46.75 0.55 -24.10
CA GLN A 164 46.41 -0.63 -23.30
C GLN A 164 45.59 -0.28 -22.04
N GLU A 165 45.91 0.82 -21.35
CA GLU A 165 45.09 1.31 -20.23
C GLU A 165 43.69 1.75 -20.68
N LYS A 166 43.55 2.36 -21.87
CA LYS A 166 42.25 2.77 -22.42
C LYS A 166 41.40 1.55 -22.76
N GLU A 167 41.98 0.56 -23.46
CA GLU A 167 41.31 -0.71 -23.80
C GLU A 167 40.85 -1.45 -22.54
N GLN A 168 41.70 -1.56 -21.51
CA GLN A 168 41.32 -2.18 -20.23
C GLN A 168 40.21 -1.42 -19.47
N ARG A 169 40.12 -0.08 -19.62
CA ARG A 169 39.00 0.69 -19.06
C ARG A 169 37.73 0.48 -19.86
N GLU A 170 37.80 0.46 -21.18
CA GLU A 170 36.65 0.20 -22.07
C GLU A 170 36.09 -1.22 -21.88
N GLU A 171 36.95 -2.24 -21.74
CA GLU A 171 36.55 -3.61 -21.42
C GLU A 171 35.86 -3.72 -20.05
N ARG A 172 36.36 -2.99 -19.03
CA ARG A 172 35.72 -2.94 -17.70
C ARG A 172 34.34 -2.29 -17.77
N TYR A 173 34.20 -1.15 -18.45
CA TYR A 173 32.90 -0.49 -18.61
C TYR A 173 31.92 -1.34 -19.43
N GLN A 174 32.37 -2.06 -20.46
CA GLN A 174 31.52 -3.00 -21.20
C GLN A 174 31.04 -4.17 -20.34
N LYS A 175 31.90 -4.71 -19.46
CA LYS A 175 31.50 -5.75 -18.49
C LYS A 175 30.54 -5.22 -17.43
N GLU A 176 30.74 -3.98 -16.97
CA GLU A 176 29.86 -3.34 -15.99
C GLU A 176 28.48 -3.01 -16.59
N THR A 177 28.41 -2.47 -17.81
CA THR A 177 27.12 -2.23 -18.48
C THR A 177 26.39 -3.51 -18.83
N ALA A 178 27.09 -4.58 -19.24
CA ALA A 178 26.48 -5.90 -19.43
C ALA A 178 25.88 -6.46 -18.13
N ALA A 179 26.63 -6.40 -17.02
CA ALA A 179 26.16 -6.86 -15.71
C ALA A 179 25.05 -5.96 -15.10
N LEU A 180 24.94 -4.70 -15.52
CA LEU A 180 23.82 -3.82 -15.18
C LEU A 180 22.58 -4.10 -16.05
N GLN A 181 22.78 -4.45 -17.32
CA GLN A 181 21.69 -4.86 -18.22
C GLN A 181 21.05 -6.17 -17.76
N GLU A 182 21.86 -7.19 -17.45
CA GLU A 182 21.37 -8.47 -16.89
C GLU A 182 20.54 -8.27 -15.61
N LYS A 183 20.99 -7.36 -14.72
CA LYS A 183 20.22 -6.98 -13.52
C LYS A 183 18.92 -6.26 -13.87
N LEU A 184 18.95 -5.33 -14.84
CA LEU A 184 17.74 -4.63 -15.30
C LEU A 184 16.72 -5.60 -15.89
N ASP A 185 17.16 -6.54 -16.73
CA ASP A 185 16.30 -7.54 -17.35
C ASP A 185 15.67 -8.46 -16.27
N SER A 186 16.46 -8.92 -15.29
CA SER A 186 15.93 -9.70 -14.15
C SER A 186 14.90 -8.92 -13.30
N LEU A 187 15.05 -7.59 -13.17
CA LEU A 187 14.08 -6.73 -12.49
C LEU A 187 12.82 -6.51 -13.33
N VAL A 188 12.92 -6.51 -14.66
CA VAL A 188 11.78 -6.47 -15.58
C VAL A 188 10.99 -7.78 -15.52
N GLU A 189 11.64 -8.94 -15.47
CA GLU A 189 10.97 -10.23 -15.25
C GLU A 189 10.22 -10.26 -13.91
N VAL A 190 10.86 -9.81 -12.82
CA VAL A 190 10.21 -9.71 -11.50
C VAL A 190 9.03 -8.74 -11.52
N ARG A 191 9.14 -7.59 -12.21
CA ARG A 191 8.02 -6.65 -12.37
C ARG A 191 6.86 -7.30 -13.11
N LEU A 192 7.10 -7.94 -14.25
CA LEU A 192 6.10 -8.66 -15.04
C LEU A 192 5.45 -9.83 -14.28
N GLY A 193 6.18 -10.43 -13.33
CA GLY A 193 5.65 -11.42 -12.40
C GLY A 193 4.62 -10.82 -11.43
N TYR A 194 4.90 -9.66 -10.83
CA TYR A 194 3.94 -8.95 -9.98
C TYR A 194 2.79 -8.33 -10.78
N GLU A 195 3.05 -7.84 -11.99
CA GLU A 195 2.05 -7.27 -12.92
C GLU A 195 0.93 -8.30 -13.19
N LYS A 196 1.29 -9.55 -13.51
CA LYS A 196 0.36 -10.68 -13.66
C LYS A 196 -0.35 -11.09 -12.37
N GLN A 197 0.30 -10.96 -11.20
CA GLN A 197 -0.34 -11.25 -9.91
C GLN A 197 -1.42 -10.20 -9.59
N ILE A 198 -1.19 -8.93 -9.94
CA ILE A 198 -2.18 -7.85 -9.81
C ILE A 198 -3.36 -8.11 -10.75
N GLU A 199 -3.11 -8.41 -12.03
CA GLU A 199 -4.16 -8.77 -13.01
C GLU A 199 -5.05 -9.93 -12.50
N GLN A 200 -4.45 -10.98 -11.91
CA GLN A 200 -5.19 -12.11 -11.35
C GLN A 200 -6.00 -11.73 -10.09
N ILE A 201 -5.47 -10.86 -9.22
CA ILE A 201 -6.19 -10.36 -8.04
C ILE A 201 -7.36 -9.48 -8.46
N GLU A 202 -7.18 -8.60 -9.46
CA GLU A 202 -8.24 -7.77 -10.01
C GLU A 202 -9.35 -8.62 -10.67
N ALA A 203 -8.98 -9.63 -11.47
CA ALA A 203 -9.92 -10.60 -12.03
C ALA A 203 -10.73 -11.30 -10.92
N ASN A 204 -10.07 -11.86 -9.91
CA ASN A 204 -10.72 -12.52 -8.77
C ASN A 204 -11.65 -11.57 -8.00
N ASN A 205 -11.25 -10.31 -7.80
CA ASN A 205 -12.08 -9.30 -7.15
C ASN A 205 -13.32 -8.96 -7.98
N THR A 206 -13.22 -8.82 -9.30
CA THR A 206 -14.41 -8.60 -10.15
C THR A 206 -15.38 -9.79 -10.13
N GLU A 207 -14.87 -11.02 -10.11
CA GLU A 207 -15.71 -12.22 -9.95
C GLU A 207 -16.38 -12.27 -8.57
N MET A 208 -15.66 -11.93 -7.50
CA MET A 208 -16.20 -11.86 -6.14
C MET A 208 -17.27 -10.77 -6.02
N HIS A 209 -17.05 -9.58 -6.57
CA HIS A 209 -18.07 -8.52 -6.60
C HIS A 209 -19.32 -8.93 -7.41
N SER A 210 -19.14 -9.67 -8.52
CA SER A 210 -20.26 -10.23 -9.28
C SER A 210 -21.07 -11.24 -8.44
N LYS A 211 -20.39 -12.17 -7.75
CA LYS A 211 -21.02 -13.13 -6.82
C LYS A 211 -21.76 -12.42 -5.67
N ILE A 212 -21.16 -11.39 -5.08
CA ILE A 212 -21.80 -10.58 -4.03
C ILE A 212 -23.06 -9.89 -4.56
N GLY A 213 -23.03 -9.34 -5.78
CA GLY A 213 -24.20 -8.74 -6.43
C GLY A 213 -25.32 -9.75 -6.69
N ALA A 214 -24.98 -10.98 -7.11
CA ALA A 214 -25.96 -12.06 -7.29
C ALA A 214 -26.62 -12.47 -5.96
N VAL A 215 -25.82 -12.66 -4.90
CA VAL A 215 -26.34 -13.00 -3.55
C VAL A 215 -27.19 -11.86 -2.96
N GLN A 216 -26.86 -10.60 -3.25
CA GLN A 216 -27.69 -9.46 -2.86
C GLN A 216 -29.04 -9.47 -3.58
N LEU A 217 -29.06 -9.74 -4.89
CA LEU A 217 -30.29 -9.86 -5.67
C LEU A 217 -31.16 -11.02 -5.20
N GLU A 218 -30.58 -12.18 -4.90
CA GLU A 218 -31.28 -13.35 -4.38
C GLU A 218 -31.87 -13.09 -2.98
N ARG A 219 -31.09 -12.48 -2.07
CA ARG A 219 -31.56 -12.01 -0.76
C ARG A 219 -32.74 -11.06 -0.88
N ASP A 220 -32.65 -10.07 -1.76
CA ASP A 220 -33.68 -9.04 -1.92
C ASP A 220 -34.95 -9.61 -2.55
N THR A 221 -34.81 -10.58 -3.46
CA THR A 221 -35.92 -11.39 -4.00
C THR A 221 -36.62 -12.17 -2.88
N ALA A 222 -35.88 -12.92 -2.07
CA ALA A 222 -36.42 -13.68 -0.94
C ALA A 222 -37.08 -12.76 0.12
N TRP A 223 -36.58 -11.54 0.30
CA TRP A 223 -37.22 -10.51 1.13
C TRP A 223 -38.57 -10.05 0.56
N THR A 224 -38.69 -9.87 -0.76
CA THR A 224 -39.99 -9.56 -1.38
C THR A 224 -40.97 -10.72 -1.27
N GLU A 225 -40.55 -11.97 -1.54
CA GLU A 225 -41.40 -13.16 -1.41
C GLU A 225 -41.91 -13.36 0.03
N ASN A 226 -41.02 -13.24 1.04
CA ASN A 226 -41.40 -13.30 2.45
C ASN A 226 -42.40 -12.20 2.84
N ARG A 227 -42.23 -10.98 2.29
CA ARG A 227 -43.18 -9.87 2.51
C ARG A 227 -44.55 -10.16 1.89
N GLU A 228 -44.60 -10.79 0.72
CA GLU A 228 -45.86 -11.23 0.10
C GLU A 228 -46.52 -12.37 0.87
N LEU A 229 -45.77 -13.37 1.33
CA LEU A 229 -46.27 -14.45 2.18
C LEU A 229 -46.83 -13.92 3.51
N LEU A 230 -46.21 -12.91 4.11
CA LEU A 230 -46.74 -12.23 5.31
C LEU A 230 -48.03 -11.46 5.01
N ALA A 231 -48.17 -10.86 3.82
CA ALA A 231 -49.42 -10.21 3.39
C ALA A 231 -50.54 -11.24 3.17
N GLN A 232 -50.25 -12.35 2.48
CA GLN A 232 -51.20 -13.47 2.28
C GLN A 232 -51.62 -14.08 3.62
N LYS A 233 -50.68 -14.26 4.57
CA LYS A 233 -50.98 -14.72 5.94
C LYS A 233 -51.91 -13.76 6.69
N SER A 234 -51.72 -12.45 6.53
CA SER A 234 -52.61 -11.42 7.09
C SER A 234 -54.03 -11.48 6.49
N GLU A 235 -54.14 -11.68 5.18
CA GLU A 235 -55.43 -11.84 4.50
C GLU A 235 -56.16 -13.11 4.91
N MET A 236 -55.45 -14.25 4.96
CA MET A 236 -56.01 -15.52 5.43
C MET A 236 -56.43 -15.45 6.90
N GLY A 237 -55.71 -14.70 7.74
CA GLY A 237 -56.12 -14.40 9.12
C GLY A 237 -57.47 -13.67 9.18
N LYS A 238 -57.65 -12.61 8.38
CA LYS A 238 -58.94 -11.89 8.29
C LYS A 238 -60.08 -12.78 7.82
N ARG A 239 -59.85 -13.61 6.80
CA ARG A 239 -60.84 -14.58 6.31
C ARG A 239 -61.24 -15.60 7.40
N LEU A 240 -60.29 -16.04 8.24
CA LEU A 240 -60.59 -16.90 9.38
C LEU A 240 -61.39 -16.18 10.47
N GLU A 241 -61.10 -14.90 10.77
CA GLU A 241 -61.94 -14.11 11.67
C GLU A 241 -63.37 -13.92 11.12
N GLU A 242 -63.51 -13.63 9.84
CA GLU A 242 -64.81 -13.48 9.16
C GLU A 242 -65.63 -14.78 9.20
N LEU A 243 -65.00 -15.92 8.90
CA LEU A 243 -65.62 -17.24 9.02
C LEU A 243 -65.98 -17.59 10.48
N THR A 244 -65.18 -17.16 11.45
CA THR A 244 -65.47 -17.35 12.88
C THR A 244 -66.69 -16.53 13.31
N ARG A 245 -66.77 -15.25 12.95
CA ARG A 245 -67.95 -14.39 13.20
C ARG A 245 -69.20 -14.93 12.49
N ALA A 246 -69.05 -15.45 11.27
CA ALA A 246 -70.16 -16.08 10.54
C ALA A 246 -70.66 -17.36 11.22
N LYS A 247 -69.74 -18.20 11.74
CA LYS A 247 -70.07 -19.38 12.55
C LYS A 247 -70.82 -18.98 13.83
N GLU A 248 -70.30 -18.02 14.58
CA GLU A 248 -70.93 -17.51 15.81
C GLU A 248 -72.35 -16.98 15.55
N ALA A 249 -72.55 -16.24 14.45
CA ALA A 249 -73.87 -15.75 14.06
C ALA A 249 -74.85 -16.89 13.70
N VAL A 250 -74.39 -17.95 13.05
CA VAL A 250 -75.20 -19.15 12.76
C VAL A 250 -75.51 -19.92 14.06
N GLU A 251 -74.55 -20.08 14.96
CA GLU A 251 -74.77 -20.72 16.28
C GLU A 251 -75.79 -19.93 17.11
N GLN A 252 -75.75 -18.59 17.10
CA GLN A 252 -76.77 -17.74 17.71
C GLN A 252 -78.16 -17.89 17.06
N GLN A 253 -78.23 -18.00 15.72
CA GLN A 253 -79.50 -18.29 15.03
C GLN A 253 -80.07 -19.66 15.40
N ILE A 254 -79.24 -20.69 15.54
CA ILE A 254 -79.66 -22.04 15.98
C ILE A 254 -80.20 -21.98 17.42
N VAL A 255 -79.55 -21.25 18.33
CA VAL A 255 -80.05 -21.05 19.71
C VAL A 255 -81.38 -20.30 19.72
N ALA A 256 -81.53 -19.24 18.92
CA ALA A 256 -82.78 -18.51 18.79
C ALA A 256 -83.92 -19.38 18.22
N GLN A 257 -83.65 -20.19 17.20
CA GLN A 257 -84.62 -21.14 16.63
C GLN A 257 -85.02 -22.22 17.63
N ARG A 258 -84.09 -22.77 18.43
CA ARG A 258 -84.41 -23.68 19.53
C ARG A 258 -85.34 -23.04 20.55
N GLY A 259 -85.09 -21.79 20.94
CA GLY A 259 -86.00 -21.04 21.82
C GLY A 259 -87.40 -20.87 21.24
N VAL A 260 -87.51 -20.55 19.93
CA VAL A 260 -88.81 -20.49 19.24
C VAL A 260 -89.52 -21.85 19.27
N ILE A 261 -88.82 -22.95 18.99
CA ILE A 261 -89.36 -24.32 19.06
C ILE A 261 -89.91 -24.61 20.46
N THR A 262 -89.14 -24.34 21.52
CA THR A 262 -89.61 -24.54 22.91
C THR A 262 -90.89 -23.75 23.20
N THR A 263 -90.99 -22.48 22.78
CA THR A 263 -92.23 -21.69 22.97
C THR A 263 -93.40 -22.12 22.06
N LEU A 264 -93.18 -22.99 21.08
CA LEU A 264 -94.22 -23.63 20.27
C LEU A 264 -94.64 -24.97 20.89
N GLU A 265 -93.71 -25.74 21.45
CA GLU A 265 -93.96 -26.95 22.25
C GLU A 265 -94.78 -26.62 23.51
N GLU A 266 -94.42 -25.55 24.25
CA GLU A 266 -95.21 -25.03 25.37
C GLU A 266 -96.65 -24.68 24.95
N LYS A 267 -96.82 -23.97 23.82
CA LYS A 267 -98.14 -23.60 23.31
C LYS A 267 -98.94 -24.82 22.86
N LEU A 268 -98.31 -25.78 22.21
CA LEU A 268 -98.94 -27.04 21.82
C LEU A 268 -99.45 -27.77 23.06
N ASN A 269 -98.60 -27.95 24.08
CA ASN A 269 -98.98 -28.57 25.36
C ASN A 269 -100.15 -27.83 26.04
N THR A 270 -100.19 -26.49 26.03
CA THR A 270 -101.36 -25.76 26.56
C THR A 270 -102.63 -25.99 25.74
N LYS A 271 -102.54 -26.16 24.42
CA LYS A 271 -103.69 -26.48 23.56
C LYS A 271 -104.12 -27.94 23.67
N GLU A 272 -103.21 -28.87 23.94
CA GLU A 272 -103.56 -30.25 24.30
C GLU A 272 -104.27 -30.29 25.66
N GLY A 273 -103.82 -29.51 26.66
CA GLY A 273 -104.52 -29.34 27.94
C GLY A 273 -105.92 -28.71 27.79
N GLU A 274 -106.07 -27.66 26.97
CA GLU A 274 -107.39 -27.11 26.63
C GLU A 274 -108.29 -28.16 25.95
N ASN A 275 -107.76 -28.93 25.00
CA ASN A 275 -108.51 -30.00 24.32
C ASN A 275 -108.90 -31.14 25.28
N GLN A 276 -108.05 -31.50 26.25
CA GLN A 276 -108.38 -32.46 27.30
C GLN A 276 -109.52 -31.93 28.18
N GLY A 277 -109.42 -30.69 28.67
CA GLY A 277 -110.49 -30.05 29.45
C GLY A 277 -111.81 -29.90 28.68
N MET A 278 -111.75 -29.60 27.37
CA MET A 278 -112.93 -29.61 26.49
C MET A 278 -113.50 -31.02 26.28
N THR A 279 -112.68 -32.05 26.28
CA THR A 279 -113.11 -33.46 26.21
C THR A 279 -113.79 -33.88 27.52
N GLU A 280 -113.24 -33.51 28.67
CA GLU A 280 -113.84 -33.74 29.99
C GLU A 280 -115.17 -32.98 30.15
N ALA A 281 -115.24 -31.73 29.69
CA ALA A 281 -116.47 -30.95 29.64
C ALA A 281 -117.51 -31.59 28.71
N THR A 282 -117.10 -32.12 27.55
CA THR A 282 -117.97 -32.86 26.63
C THR A 282 -118.50 -34.14 27.26
N ASN A 283 -117.64 -34.94 27.91
CA ASN A 283 -118.05 -36.14 28.65
C ASN A 283 -119.02 -35.78 29.80
N THR A 284 -118.79 -34.67 30.49
CA THR A 284 -119.68 -34.18 31.55
C THR A 284 -121.04 -33.74 31.00
N LEU A 285 -121.07 -33.04 29.87
CA LEU A 285 -122.29 -32.68 29.16
C LEU A 285 -123.03 -33.93 28.65
N GLN A 286 -122.31 -34.94 28.14
CA GLN A 286 -122.90 -36.19 27.66
C GLN A 286 -123.50 -37.01 28.81
N ASN A 287 -122.85 -37.06 29.99
CA ASN A 287 -123.42 -37.63 31.20
C ASN A 287 -124.66 -36.85 31.69
N ASN A 288 -124.66 -35.52 31.58
CA ASN A 288 -125.83 -34.70 31.90
C ASN A 288 -126.98 -34.91 30.91
N ILE A 289 -126.69 -35.07 29.62
CA ILE A 289 -127.68 -35.45 28.59
C ILE A 289 -128.26 -36.83 28.90
N LEU A 290 -127.44 -37.82 29.26
CA LEU A 290 -127.91 -39.16 29.65
C LEU A 290 -128.81 -39.11 30.90
N ASN A 291 -128.47 -38.31 31.90
CA ASN A 291 -129.32 -38.09 33.07
C ASN A 291 -130.65 -37.40 32.71
N LEU A 292 -130.63 -36.43 31.80
CA LEU A 292 -131.85 -35.77 31.30
C LEU A 292 -132.69 -36.71 30.44
N GLN A 293 -132.08 -37.59 29.63
CA GLN A 293 -132.79 -38.65 28.90
C GLN A 293 -133.51 -39.58 29.87
N LYS A 294 -132.83 -40.07 30.92
CA LYS A 294 -133.47 -40.91 31.96
C LYS A 294 -134.58 -40.19 32.74
N GLN A 295 -134.47 -38.87 32.94
CA GLN A 295 -135.57 -38.06 33.49
C GLN A 295 -136.74 -37.93 32.51
N VAL A 296 -136.50 -37.75 31.21
CA VAL A 296 -137.54 -37.69 30.16
C VAL A 296 -138.20 -39.05 29.96
N GLU A 297 -137.46 -40.15 30.09
CA GLU A 297 -137.99 -41.52 30.07
C GLU A 297 -138.90 -41.77 31.27
N GLY A 298 -138.45 -41.48 32.50
CA GLY A 298 -139.32 -41.57 33.68
C GLY A 298 -140.53 -40.63 33.62
N LEU A 299 -140.40 -39.44 33.03
CA LEU A 299 -141.55 -38.58 32.74
C LEU A 299 -142.49 -39.23 31.71
N ASN A 300 -141.97 -39.82 30.62
CA ASN A 300 -142.78 -40.57 29.65
C ASN A 300 -143.47 -41.79 30.28
N GLU A 301 -142.85 -42.50 31.23
CA GLU A 301 -143.51 -43.54 32.01
C GLU A 301 -144.67 -42.98 32.83
N THR A 302 -144.47 -41.87 33.54
CA THR A 302 -145.54 -41.24 34.34
C THR A 302 -146.66 -40.69 33.46
N CYS A 303 -146.36 -40.11 32.30
CA CYS A 303 -147.33 -39.70 31.29
C CYS A 303 -148.07 -40.90 30.70
N SER A 304 -147.38 -42.01 30.44
CA SER A 304 -147.99 -43.27 29.94
C SER A 304 -148.79 -44.00 31.02
N LYS A 305 -148.51 -43.74 32.30
CA LYS A 305 -149.33 -44.19 33.44
C LYS A 305 -150.58 -43.31 33.57
N LEU A 306 -150.43 -41.99 33.59
CA LEU A 306 -151.53 -41.02 33.52
C LEU A 306 -152.45 -41.23 32.32
N ALA A 307 -151.90 -41.61 31.15
CA ALA A 307 -152.70 -41.96 29.97
C ALA A 307 -153.52 -43.24 30.18
N ARG A 308 -152.95 -44.28 30.79
CA ARG A 308 -153.68 -45.50 31.19
C ARG A 308 -154.74 -45.21 32.25
N ASP A 309 -154.44 -44.33 33.20
CA ASP A 309 -155.38 -43.91 34.25
C ASP A 309 -156.53 -43.07 33.66
N LEU A 310 -156.24 -42.16 32.71
CA LEU A 310 -157.25 -41.41 31.93
C LEU A 310 -158.07 -42.29 30.99
N GLU A 311 -157.47 -43.34 30.41
CA GLU A 311 -158.19 -44.31 29.59
C GLU A 311 -159.10 -45.20 30.45
N ALA A 312 -158.65 -45.59 31.65
CA ALA A 312 -159.47 -46.26 32.65
C ALA A 312 -160.61 -45.35 33.16
N GLU A 313 -160.35 -44.07 33.43
CA GLU A 313 -161.40 -43.10 33.80
C GLU A 313 -162.38 -42.88 32.64
N SER A 314 -161.89 -42.80 31.40
CA SER A 314 -162.73 -42.67 30.20
C SER A 314 -163.62 -43.92 29.99
N LYS A 315 -163.11 -45.10 30.35
CA LYS A 315 -163.88 -46.36 30.36
C LYS A 315 -164.95 -46.34 31.46
N LEU A 316 -164.61 -45.87 32.67
CA LEU A 316 -165.57 -45.61 33.75
C LEU A 316 -166.66 -44.58 33.34
N ARG A 317 -166.26 -43.55 32.57
CA ARG A 317 -167.19 -42.57 32.00
C ARG A 317 -168.09 -43.19 30.93
N LEU A 318 -167.60 -44.11 30.09
CA LEU A 318 -168.45 -44.86 29.16
C LEU A 318 -169.45 -45.76 29.90
N ASP A 319 -169.02 -46.49 30.93
CA ASP A 319 -169.89 -47.38 31.70
C ASP A 319 -170.96 -46.59 32.48
N THR A 320 -170.59 -45.45 33.09
CA THR A 320 -171.57 -44.54 33.72
C THR A 320 -172.43 -43.79 32.71
N GLN A 321 -171.94 -43.49 31.50
CA GLN A 321 -172.73 -42.93 30.41
C GLN A 321 -173.73 -43.96 29.82
N SER A 322 -173.39 -45.25 29.84
CA SER A 322 -174.29 -46.37 29.52
C SER A 322 -175.40 -46.50 30.57
N GLN A 323 -175.06 -46.44 31.86
CA GLN A 323 -176.04 -46.38 32.95
C GLN A 323 -176.95 -45.14 32.86
N LEU A 324 -176.38 -43.97 32.51
CA LEU A 324 -177.15 -42.75 32.22
C LEU A 324 -178.02 -42.85 30.96
N ALA A 325 -177.66 -43.66 29.97
CA ALA A 325 -178.51 -43.92 28.80
C ALA A 325 -179.76 -44.73 29.20
N GLN A 326 -179.59 -45.73 30.06
CA GLN A 326 -180.71 -46.52 30.63
C GLN A 326 -181.63 -45.64 31.50
N LEU A 327 -181.06 -44.80 32.37
CA LEU A 327 -181.82 -43.83 33.16
C LEU A 327 -182.56 -42.80 32.28
N ARG A 328 -181.91 -42.26 31.23
CA ARG A 328 -182.54 -41.33 30.28
C ARG A 328 -183.66 -41.98 29.45
N GLN A 329 -183.68 -43.30 29.30
CA GLN A 329 -184.79 -44.00 28.67
C GLN A 329 -186.02 -44.08 29.60
N ALA A 330 -185.82 -44.14 30.92
CA ALA A 330 -186.90 -44.01 31.91
C ALA A 330 -187.37 -42.54 32.07
N GLN A 331 -186.44 -41.57 32.04
CA GLN A 331 -186.75 -40.15 32.26
C GLN A 331 -187.61 -39.53 31.13
N ARG A 332 -187.52 -40.07 29.90
CA ARG A 332 -188.34 -39.67 28.74
C ARG A 332 -189.85 -39.88 28.88
N HIS A 333 -190.32 -40.50 29.96
CA HIS A 333 -191.76 -40.63 30.26
C HIS A 333 -192.29 -39.60 31.29
N MET A 334 -191.44 -38.75 31.87
CA MET A 334 -191.80 -37.87 33.00
C MET A 334 -191.67 -36.36 32.74
N GLU A 335 -190.89 -35.92 31.76
CA GLU A 335 -190.55 -34.49 31.57
C GLU A 335 -191.24 -33.82 30.35
N ASP A 336 -192.22 -34.47 29.73
CA ASP A 336 -193.00 -33.93 28.59
C ASP A 336 -194.09 -32.90 29.02
N ASN A 337 -194.08 -32.46 30.29
CA ASN A 337 -195.21 -31.77 30.93
C ASN A 337 -194.87 -30.48 31.72
N GLN A 338 -193.61 -30.03 31.75
CA GLN A 338 -193.15 -28.73 32.30
C GLN A 338 -191.75 -28.43 31.74
N LYS A 339 -191.57 -27.84 30.55
CA LYS A 339 -192.26 -26.73 29.89
C LYS A 339 -192.09 -25.36 30.59
N GLN A 340 -191.30 -24.53 29.89
CA GLN A 340 -191.34 -23.06 29.77
C GLN A 340 -190.45 -22.19 30.68
N GLN A 341 -189.81 -21.22 29.99
CA GLN A 341 -189.10 -20.02 30.47
C GLN A 341 -187.88 -20.29 31.38
N GLN A 342 -186.69 -20.49 30.81
CA GLN A 342 -185.79 -19.47 30.23
C GLN A 342 -185.35 -18.40 31.24
N ASN A 343 -184.04 -18.37 31.49
CA ASN A 343 -183.23 -17.17 31.28
C ASN A 343 -181.80 -17.60 30.87
N HIS A 344 -181.09 -16.72 30.18
CA HIS A 344 -179.82 -17.01 29.51
C HIS A 344 -179.00 -15.72 29.47
N ASP A 345 -177.76 -15.76 30.00
CA ASP A 345 -176.73 -14.73 29.79
C ASP A 345 -175.34 -15.35 30.08
N ILE A 346 -174.30 -14.82 29.44
CA ILE A 346 -172.97 -15.45 29.36
C ILE A 346 -171.85 -14.42 29.54
N GLY A 347 -170.93 -14.70 30.47
CA GLY A 347 -169.52 -14.27 30.43
C GLY A 347 -169.22 -12.79 30.71
N THR A 348 -167.97 -12.41 31.01
CA THR A 348 -166.78 -13.17 31.45
C THR A 348 -165.86 -12.22 32.21
N THR A 349 -165.27 -12.67 33.32
CA THR A 349 -164.28 -11.93 34.14
C THR A 349 -162.90 -12.58 33.98
N SER A 350 -161.84 -11.81 33.70
CA SER A 350 -160.93 -11.17 34.68
C SER A 350 -160.14 -12.22 35.48
N ASN A 351 -158.83 -12.45 35.27
CA ASN A 351 -157.59 -11.63 35.36
C ASN A 351 -156.79 -12.01 36.63
N ASP A 352 -155.52 -11.61 36.68
CA ASP A 352 -154.65 -11.51 37.88
C ASP A 352 -154.17 -12.83 38.55
N ASP A 353 -153.02 -12.88 39.26
CA ASP A 353 -151.67 -12.34 38.94
C ASP A 353 -150.58 -13.03 39.82
N GLU A 354 -149.31 -12.67 39.60
CA GLU A 354 -148.10 -12.72 40.46
C GLU A 354 -147.85 -13.80 41.56
N GLY A 355 -146.57 -14.20 41.71
CA GLY A 355 -146.10 -15.10 42.77
C GLY A 355 -144.57 -15.06 42.99
N GLU A 356 -144.05 -13.94 43.52
CA GLU A 356 -142.61 -13.68 43.72
C GLU A 356 -142.02 -14.35 45.01
N ARG A 357 -140.68 -14.44 45.09
CA ARG A 357 -139.77 -14.54 46.29
C ARG A 357 -139.29 -15.92 46.76
N HIS A 358 -138.09 -16.09 47.35
CA HIS A 358 -136.76 -15.39 47.27
C HIS A 358 -135.69 -16.20 48.08
N LYS A 359 -134.47 -15.65 48.25
CA LYS A 359 -133.38 -16.01 49.22
C LYS A 359 -132.42 -17.19 48.91
N GLN A 360 -131.14 -17.23 49.38
CA GLN A 360 -130.15 -16.19 49.80
C GLN A 360 -128.75 -16.82 50.12
N VAL A 361 -127.67 -15.98 50.16
CA VAL A 361 -126.29 -16.15 50.75
C VAL A 361 -125.37 -17.26 50.18
N MET A 362 -124.02 -17.21 50.27
CA MET A 362 -123.01 -16.30 50.90
C MET A 362 -121.75 -16.30 49.98
N GLU A 363 -121.06 -15.23 49.55
CA GLU A 363 -120.28 -14.14 50.18
C GLU A 363 -118.86 -14.51 50.75
N LYS A 364 -117.84 -13.69 50.39
CA LYS A 364 -116.50 -13.49 51.03
C LYS A 364 -115.43 -14.63 50.97
N MET A 365 -114.11 -14.39 51.09
CA MET A 365 -113.20 -13.24 50.78
C MET A 365 -111.71 -13.69 50.97
N GLN A 366 -110.73 -12.90 50.47
CA GLN A 366 -109.27 -12.93 50.85
C GLN A 366 -108.47 -14.20 50.46
N GLY A 367 -107.13 -14.20 50.38
CA GLY A 367 -106.11 -13.13 50.48
C GLY A 367 -104.69 -13.69 50.71
N THR A 368 -103.63 -12.86 50.54
CA THR A 368 -102.17 -13.19 50.66
C THR A 368 -101.61 -14.14 49.56
N GLY A 369 -100.31 -14.21 49.27
CA GLY A 369 -99.15 -13.40 49.70
C GLY A 369 -97.86 -14.24 49.89
N THR A 370 -96.66 -13.64 49.70
CA THR A 370 -95.29 -14.26 49.77
C THR A 370 -95.00 -15.33 48.70
N THR A 371 -93.90 -15.41 47.93
CA THR A 371 -92.43 -15.14 48.02
C THR A 371 -91.57 -16.30 48.54
N THR A 372 -90.46 -16.58 47.85
CA THR A 372 -89.48 -17.69 48.07
C THR A 372 -90.03 -19.08 47.71
N SER A 373 -89.26 -20.11 47.34
CA SER A 373 -87.79 -20.28 47.24
C SER A 373 -87.41 -21.26 46.11
N SER A 374 -86.11 -21.57 46.00
CA SER A 374 -85.50 -22.72 45.31
C SER A 374 -86.24 -24.06 45.49
N ASP A 375 -86.13 -24.93 44.47
CA ASP A 375 -85.99 -26.43 44.53
C ASP A 375 -86.68 -27.20 43.36
N GLU A 376 -86.73 -26.62 42.15
CA GLU A 376 -87.40 -27.22 40.98
C GLU A 376 -86.45 -27.77 39.88
N VAL A 377 -85.13 -27.73 40.07
CA VAL A 377 -84.14 -28.09 39.02
C VAL A 377 -83.83 -29.60 38.95
N GLU A 378 -84.14 -30.37 39.99
CA GLU A 378 -83.82 -31.82 40.05
C GLU A 378 -85.02 -32.77 39.83
N ARG A 379 -86.24 -32.27 39.54
CA ARG A 379 -87.41 -33.14 39.31
C ARG A 379 -87.56 -33.64 37.87
N GLN A 380 -87.22 -32.82 36.87
CA GLN A 380 -87.58 -33.07 35.46
C GLN A 380 -86.82 -34.23 34.77
N SER A 381 -85.83 -34.85 35.40
CA SER A 381 -85.16 -36.05 34.86
C SER A 381 -85.89 -37.38 35.13
N ARG A 382 -87.12 -37.36 35.68
CA ARG A 382 -87.92 -38.59 35.92
C ARG A 382 -89.01 -38.84 34.87
N ASP A 383 -89.47 -37.80 34.17
CA ASP A 383 -90.68 -37.89 33.32
C ASP A 383 -90.42 -38.58 31.96
N LEU A 384 -89.16 -38.70 31.56
CA LEU A 384 -88.72 -39.53 30.43
C LEU A 384 -88.80 -41.05 30.69
N VAL A 385 -89.05 -41.48 31.93
CA VAL A 385 -89.42 -42.88 32.25
C VAL A 385 -90.94 -43.05 32.33
N ALA A 386 -91.67 -42.01 32.77
CA ALA A 386 -93.13 -42.03 32.84
C ALA A 386 -93.79 -42.17 31.45
N SER A 387 -93.18 -41.61 30.41
CA SER A 387 -93.66 -41.72 29.02
C SER A 387 -93.54 -43.13 28.43
N LEU A 388 -92.58 -43.96 28.89
CA LEU A 388 -92.55 -45.40 28.58
C LEU A 388 -93.57 -46.20 29.39
N ALA A 389 -93.85 -45.78 30.64
CA ALA A 389 -94.92 -46.38 31.43
C ALA A 389 -96.30 -46.18 30.78
N ALA A 390 -96.55 -45.02 30.15
CA ALA A 390 -97.81 -44.74 29.44
C ALA A 390 -98.14 -45.75 28.32
N LEU A 391 -97.15 -46.27 27.58
CA LEU A 391 -97.38 -47.34 26.59
C LEU A 391 -97.79 -48.66 27.26
N SER A 392 -97.18 -48.99 28.40
CA SER A 392 -97.61 -50.16 29.19
C SER A 392 -99.02 -49.99 29.77
N GLU A 393 -99.39 -48.76 30.16
CA GLU A 393 -100.71 -48.43 30.70
C GLU A 393 -101.79 -48.43 29.62
N VAL A 394 -101.49 -47.96 28.41
CA VAL A 394 -102.38 -48.07 27.23
C VAL A 394 -102.62 -49.54 26.88
N ARG A 395 -101.58 -50.37 26.90
CA ARG A 395 -101.71 -51.83 26.71
C ARG A 395 -102.59 -52.47 27.79
N LEU A 396 -102.38 -52.11 29.05
CA LEU A 396 -103.20 -52.58 30.18
C LEU A 396 -104.66 -52.09 30.09
N LYS A 397 -104.91 -50.88 29.56
CA LYS A 397 -106.25 -50.37 29.26
C LYS A 397 -106.91 -51.15 28.12
N CYS A 398 -106.18 -51.53 27.07
CA CYS A 398 -106.68 -52.46 26.04
C CYS A 398 -107.05 -53.83 26.63
N GLU A 399 -106.17 -54.44 27.42
CA GLU A 399 -106.41 -55.74 28.05
C GLU A 399 -107.62 -55.71 29.01
N ASN A 400 -107.76 -54.62 29.80
CA ASN A 400 -108.93 -54.40 30.67
C ASN A 400 -110.23 -54.14 29.88
N LEU A 401 -110.21 -53.29 28.84
CA LEU A 401 -111.38 -53.05 27.99
C LEU A 401 -111.81 -54.33 27.25
N GLN A 402 -110.86 -55.14 26.81
CA GLN A 402 -111.15 -56.42 26.15
C GLN A 402 -111.74 -57.44 27.13
N ALA A 403 -111.28 -57.48 28.40
CA ALA A 403 -111.91 -58.25 29.46
C ALA A 403 -113.33 -57.74 29.79
N GLN A 404 -113.54 -56.42 29.83
CA GLN A 404 -114.85 -55.79 30.05
C GLN A 404 -115.84 -56.10 28.91
N VAL A 405 -115.39 -56.07 27.65
CA VAL A 405 -116.17 -56.50 26.48
C VAL A 405 -116.58 -57.97 26.59
N VAL A 406 -115.67 -58.87 26.98
CA VAL A 406 -115.99 -60.30 27.18
C VAL A 406 -116.99 -60.50 28.33
N GLN A 407 -116.87 -59.74 29.42
CA GLN A 407 -117.81 -59.82 30.54
C GLN A 407 -119.20 -59.26 30.15
N LEU A 408 -119.27 -58.13 29.43
CA LEU A 408 -120.54 -57.60 28.90
C LEU A 408 -121.21 -58.58 27.89
N GLU A 409 -120.44 -59.27 27.04
CA GLU A 409 -120.99 -60.32 26.17
C GLU A 409 -121.51 -61.55 26.91
N LYS A 410 -120.95 -61.85 28.08
CA LYS A 410 -121.40 -62.92 28.97
C LYS A 410 -122.66 -62.51 29.71
N ASP A 411 -122.69 -61.30 30.26
CA ASP A 411 -123.86 -60.77 30.97
C ASP A 411 -125.05 -60.60 30.02
N LYS A 412 -124.82 -60.05 28.83
CA LYS A 412 -125.80 -60.04 27.72
C LYS A 412 -126.32 -61.45 27.41
N ARG A 413 -125.45 -62.46 27.33
CA ARG A 413 -125.87 -63.87 27.13
C ARG A 413 -126.79 -64.33 28.26
N THR A 414 -126.44 -64.11 29.52
CA THR A 414 -127.29 -64.52 30.66
C THR A 414 -128.62 -63.75 30.74
N LEU A 415 -128.69 -62.50 30.27
CA LEU A 415 -129.95 -61.76 30.13
C LEU A 415 -130.85 -62.35 29.02
N VAL A 416 -130.28 -62.73 27.88
CA VAL A 416 -131.01 -63.45 26.82
C VAL A 416 -131.49 -64.83 27.30
N GLU A 417 -130.66 -65.54 28.07
CA GLU A 417 -130.99 -66.86 28.65
C GLU A 417 -132.12 -66.75 29.71
N ARG A 418 -132.12 -65.69 30.51
CA ARG A 418 -133.23 -65.34 31.42
C ARG A 418 -134.52 -65.00 30.67
N LEU A 419 -134.44 -64.20 29.60
CA LEU A 419 -135.59 -63.90 28.73
C LEU A 419 -136.13 -65.15 28.00
N ALA A 420 -135.29 -66.18 27.78
CA ALA A 420 -135.72 -67.45 27.20
C ALA A 420 -136.34 -68.44 28.22
N THR A 421 -136.09 -68.26 29.52
CA THR A 421 -136.56 -69.17 30.59
C THR A 421 -137.82 -68.65 31.32
N GLY A 422 -138.22 -67.40 31.13
CA GLY A 422 -139.44 -66.82 31.69
C GLY A 422 -140.70 -67.16 30.89
N SER A 423 -141.25 -68.38 31.05
CA SER A 423 -142.54 -68.75 30.46
C SER A 423 -143.29 -69.79 31.32
N PRO A 424 -144.55 -69.54 31.77
CA PRO A 424 -145.32 -70.49 32.56
C PRO A 424 -145.85 -71.64 31.69
N SER A 425 -145.61 -72.87 32.13
CA SER A 425 -145.84 -74.09 31.35
C SER A 425 -147.23 -74.72 31.52
N ASP A 426 -147.81 -75.17 30.41
CA ASP A 426 -148.79 -76.26 30.33
C ASP A 426 -148.60 -76.93 28.94
N THR A 427 -148.70 -78.25 28.74
CA THR A 427 -149.14 -79.36 29.61
C THR A 427 -148.40 -80.68 29.30
N SER A 428 -148.46 -81.62 30.24
CA SER A 428 -148.54 -83.08 30.00
C SER A 428 -147.38 -83.81 29.27
N GLY A 429 -146.27 -84.02 29.98
CA GLY A 429 -145.75 -85.38 30.14
C GLY A 429 -146.62 -86.19 31.13
N SER A 430 -146.63 -87.52 31.07
CA SER A 430 -147.65 -88.36 31.75
C SER A 430 -147.10 -89.23 32.91
N VAL A 431 -148.03 -89.81 33.69
CA VAL A 431 -147.91 -90.96 34.64
C VAL A 431 -147.51 -90.66 36.11
N VAL A 432 -148.53 -90.71 37.01
CA VAL A 432 -148.52 -91.14 38.45
C VAL A 432 -147.59 -90.38 39.44
N GLY A 433 -147.95 -89.97 40.66
CA GLY A 433 -149.14 -90.11 41.54
C GLY A 433 -148.73 -89.77 43.00
N ILE A 434 -149.55 -89.83 44.07
CA ILE A 434 -151.00 -90.05 44.23
C ILE A 434 -151.41 -89.61 45.68
N GLU A 435 -152.58 -88.97 45.85
CA GLU A 435 -153.29 -88.67 47.14
C GLU A 435 -152.57 -87.76 48.20
N HIS A 436 -153.23 -86.98 49.08
CA HIS A 436 -154.67 -86.75 49.37
C HIS A 436 -154.91 -85.35 50.02
N ALA A 437 -156.07 -84.71 49.73
CA ALA A 437 -156.81 -83.69 50.53
C ALA A 437 -156.11 -82.36 50.99
N SER A 438 -156.79 -81.21 51.20
CA SER A 438 -158.11 -80.68 50.74
C SER A 438 -158.28 -79.18 51.10
N GLU A 439 -159.31 -78.52 50.52
CA GLU A 439 -159.95 -77.24 50.92
C GLU A 439 -159.33 -75.85 50.57
N ALA A 440 -160.09 -75.10 49.74
CA ALA A 440 -160.62 -73.73 49.97
C ALA A 440 -159.70 -72.49 50.20
N THR A 441 -159.95 -71.27 49.66
CA THR A 441 -160.63 -70.76 48.43
C THR A 441 -160.35 -69.24 48.23
N LEU A 442 -160.69 -68.69 47.04
CA LEU A 442 -160.85 -67.25 46.67
C LEU A 442 -159.59 -66.36 46.39
N THR A 443 -159.81 -65.34 45.53
CA THR A 443 -158.92 -64.20 45.13
C THR A 443 -157.47 -64.55 44.75
N ASN A 444 -157.01 -64.61 43.49
CA ASN A 444 -157.48 -64.14 42.18
C ASN A 444 -157.42 -62.61 41.89
N SER A 445 -156.96 -62.28 40.68
CA SER A 445 -156.91 -60.97 39.99
C SER A 445 -155.94 -59.85 40.44
N GLN A 446 -154.74 -60.15 40.96
CA GLN A 446 -153.64 -59.17 41.03
C GLN A 446 -152.27 -59.65 40.47
N GLN A 447 -152.01 -60.96 40.41
CA GLN A 447 -150.69 -61.51 40.04
C GLN A 447 -150.24 -61.35 38.57
N ARG A 448 -151.06 -60.85 37.64
CA ARG A 448 -150.76 -60.88 36.18
C ARG A 448 -150.11 -59.62 35.60
N ASN A 449 -149.92 -58.57 36.39
CA ASN A 449 -149.25 -57.35 35.93
C ASN A 449 -147.74 -57.33 36.25
N THR A 450 -147.28 -58.05 37.28
CA THR A 450 -145.87 -58.08 37.70
C THR A 450 -144.94 -58.68 36.65
N ASP A 451 -145.43 -59.69 35.93
CA ASP A 451 -144.60 -60.53 35.06
C ASP A 451 -144.31 -59.85 33.72
N TYR A 452 -145.14 -58.86 33.34
CA TYR A 452 -144.95 -58.07 32.12
C TYR A 452 -143.94 -56.93 32.32
N ASP A 453 -144.06 -56.17 33.42
CA ASP A 453 -143.10 -55.12 33.77
C ASP A 453 -141.69 -55.70 34.03
N SER A 454 -141.60 -56.92 34.57
CA SER A 454 -140.34 -57.67 34.68
C SER A 454 -139.72 -58.04 33.33
N ALA A 455 -140.51 -58.18 32.26
CA ALA A 455 -140.02 -58.52 30.93
C ALA A 455 -139.62 -57.27 30.11
N VAL A 456 -140.24 -56.12 30.38
CA VAL A 456 -139.88 -54.81 29.80
C VAL A 456 -138.55 -54.32 30.36
N THR A 457 -138.41 -54.27 31.68
CA THR A 457 -137.15 -53.87 32.36
C THR A 457 -135.94 -54.76 31.99
N LEU A 458 -136.16 -56.07 31.76
CA LEU A 458 -135.12 -56.97 31.24
C LEU A 458 -134.72 -56.67 29.79
N ARG A 459 -135.62 -56.13 28.95
CA ARG A 459 -135.28 -55.69 27.59
C ARG A 459 -134.52 -54.37 27.58
N GLU A 460 -134.93 -53.41 28.41
CA GLU A 460 -134.27 -52.11 28.53
C GLU A 460 -132.84 -52.25 29.05
N SER A 461 -132.65 -53.10 30.07
CA SER A 461 -131.31 -53.48 30.54
C SER A 461 -130.50 -54.22 29.46
N LEU A 462 -131.13 -55.05 28.62
CA LEU A 462 -130.46 -55.70 27.49
C LEU A 462 -130.05 -54.71 26.40
N THR A 463 -130.83 -53.65 26.14
CA THR A 463 -130.45 -52.58 25.20
C THR A 463 -129.37 -51.67 25.75
N GLU A 464 -129.42 -51.27 27.02
CA GLU A 464 -128.37 -50.49 27.67
C GLU A 464 -127.03 -51.25 27.64
N LYS A 465 -127.03 -52.56 27.97
CA LYS A 465 -125.84 -53.41 27.86
C LYS A 465 -125.40 -53.71 26.43
N GLN A 466 -126.29 -53.61 25.46
CA GLN A 466 -125.93 -53.69 24.04
C GLN A 466 -125.27 -52.40 23.53
N GLU A 467 -125.64 -51.25 24.10
CA GLU A 467 -125.08 -49.94 23.74
C GLU A 467 -123.71 -49.72 24.42
N GLU A 468 -123.58 -50.00 25.73
CA GLU A 468 -122.30 -50.07 26.45
C GLU A 468 -121.29 -50.97 25.71
N LEU A 469 -121.74 -52.14 25.26
CA LEU A 469 -120.91 -53.09 24.52
C LEU A 469 -120.47 -52.55 23.14
N SER A 470 -121.28 -51.70 22.50
CA SER A 470 -120.92 -51.08 21.23
C SER A 470 -119.91 -49.94 21.44
N GLN A 471 -120.11 -49.10 22.46
CA GLN A 471 -119.20 -48.02 22.84
C GLN A 471 -117.83 -48.58 23.29
N ALA A 472 -117.80 -49.61 24.13
CA ALA A 472 -116.57 -50.27 24.57
C ALA A 472 -115.78 -50.88 23.39
N LYS A 473 -116.47 -51.46 22.40
CA LYS A 473 -115.84 -51.96 21.17
C LYS A 473 -115.29 -50.84 20.28
N GLN A 474 -115.98 -49.71 20.17
CA GLN A 474 -115.49 -48.55 19.44
C GLN A 474 -114.24 -47.94 20.09
N MET A 475 -114.21 -47.85 21.42
CA MET A 475 -113.03 -47.41 22.17
C MET A 475 -111.85 -48.39 22.00
N LEU A 476 -112.09 -49.71 22.03
CA LEU A 476 -111.05 -50.70 21.79
C LEU A 476 -110.40 -50.54 20.41
N LEU A 477 -111.19 -50.28 19.37
CA LEU A 477 -110.69 -50.06 18.01
C LEU A 477 -109.84 -48.79 17.88
N ASP A 478 -110.27 -47.67 18.48
CA ASP A 478 -109.49 -46.42 18.46
C ASP A 478 -108.14 -46.56 19.17
N VAL A 479 -108.10 -47.25 20.33
CA VAL A 479 -106.84 -47.51 21.04
C VAL A 479 -105.95 -48.50 20.27
N GLN A 480 -106.52 -49.50 19.59
CA GLN A 480 -105.76 -50.41 18.73
C GLN A 480 -105.13 -49.70 17.52
N GLU A 481 -105.84 -48.78 16.88
CA GLU A 481 -105.27 -48.01 15.74
C GLU A 481 -104.21 -47.00 16.21
N ARG A 482 -104.41 -46.34 17.37
CA ARG A 482 -103.36 -45.52 18.00
C ARG A 482 -102.10 -46.32 18.32
N LEU A 483 -102.25 -47.55 18.83
CA LEU A 483 -101.11 -48.44 19.09
C LEU A 483 -100.38 -48.81 17.79
N ARG A 484 -101.13 -49.15 16.73
CA ARG A 484 -100.57 -49.45 15.40
C ARG A 484 -99.78 -48.28 14.81
N VAL A 485 -100.25 -47.05 14.99
CA VAL A 485 -99.52 -45.83 14.59
C VAL A 485 -98.26 -45.64 15.43
N ALA A 486 -98.33 -45.83 16.75
CA ALA A 486 -97.17 -45.74 17.63
C ALA A 486 -96.08 -46.78 17.30
N GLU A 487 -96.46 -48.01 16.95
CA GLU A 487 -95.53 -49.07 16.50
C GLU A 487 -94.81 -48.67 15.20
N VAL A 488 -95.53 -48.11 14.22
CA VAL A 488 -94.93 -47.61 12.96
C VAL A 488 -93.96 -46.45 13.24
N VAL A 489 -94.35 -45.47 14.05
CA VAL A 489 -93.49 -44.33 14.40
C VAL A 489 -92.26 -44.78 15.20
N SER A 490 -92.38 -45.78 16.08
CA SER A 490 -91.22 -46.37 16.77
C SER A 490 -90.25 -47.01 15.78
N GLY A 491 -90.75 -47.76 14.79
CA GLY A 491 -89.93 -48.34 13.72
C GLY A 491 -89.21 -47.30 12.87
N GLU A 492 -89.89 -46.21 12.50
CA GLU A 492 -89.27 -45.09 11.77
C GLU A 492 -88.19 -44.38 12.62
N VAL A 493 -88.44 -44.15 13.91
CA VAL A 493 -87.45 -43.56 14.84
C VAL A 493 -86.24 -44.48 15.04
N GLU A 494 -86.44 -45.79 15.11
CA GLU A 494 -85.36 -46.77 15.16
C GLU A 494 -84.55 -46.81 13.85
N GLU A 495 -85.20 -46.74 12.68
CA GLU A 495 -84.48 -46.68 11.41
C GLU A 495 -83.66 -45.39 11.28
N GLN A 496 -84.20 -44.23 11.69
CA GLN A 496 -83.46 -42.98 11.68
C GLN A 496 -82.29 -42.99 12.68
N ARG A 497 -82.45 -43.60 13.87
CA ARG A 497 -81.33 -43.83 14.81
C ARG A 497 -80.24 -44.69 14.18
N ALA A 498 -80.60 -45.78 13.50
CA ALA A 498 -79.64 -46.63 12.79
C ALA A 498 -78.94 -45.90 11.64
N ARG A 499 -79.66 -45.06 10.88
CA ARG A 499 -79.09 -44.20 9.83
C ARG A 499 -78.11 -43.15 10.39
N VAL A 500 -78.42 -42.54 11.54
CA VAL A 500 -77.52 -41.60 12.24
C VAL A 500 -76.25 -42.32 12.72
N GLN A 501 -76.38 -43.45 13.42
CA GLN A 501 -75.22 -44.24 13.85
C GLN A 501 -74.34 -44.69 12.67
N ALA A 502 -74.95 -45.08 11.54
CA ALA A 502 -74.24 -45.42 10.32
C ALA A 502 -73.60 -44.22 9.61
N ALA A 503 -74.03 -42.99 9.88
CA ALA A 503 -73.38 -41.76 9.43
C ALA A 503 -72.23 -41.38 10.37
N GLU A 504 -72.44 -41.40 11.68
CA GLU A 504 -71.42 -41.17 12.72
C GLU A 504 -70.22 -42.12 12.57
N ALA A 505 -70.47 -43.42 12.35
CA ALA A 505 -69.41 -44.40 12.11
C ALA A 505 -68.58 -44.08 10.85
N LYS A 506 -69.22 -43.63 9.76
CA LYS A 506 -68.52 -43.19 8.54
C LYS A 506 -67.73 -41.89 8.75
N LEU A 507 -68.24 -40.99 9.60
CA LEU A 507 -67.58 -39.74 9.94
C LEU A 507 -66.33 -40.01 10.78
N ALA A 508 -66.42 -40.84 11.83
CA ALA A 508 -65.28 -41.28 12.62
C ALA A 508 -64.22 -42.03 11.80
N ASP A 509 -64.64 -42.85 10.82
CA ASP A 509 -63.71 -43.51 9.88
C ASP A 509 -63.13 -42.57 8.82
N ALA A 510 -63.75 -41.43 8.54
CA ALA A 510 -63.16 -40.36 7.74
C ALA A 510 -62.16 -39.54 8.57
N GLU A 511 -62.52 -39.16 9.79
CA GLU A 511 -61.65 -38.45 10.74
C GLU A 511 -60.34 -39.22 10.99
N LYS A 512 -60.40 -40.53 11.26
CA LYS A 512 -59.18 -41.37 11.38
C LYS A 512 -58.31 -41.32 10.12
N LYS A 513 -58.91 -41.34 8.92
CA LYS A 513 -58.16 -41.27 7.65
C LYS A 513 -57.54 -39.88 7.43
N TYR A 514 -58.20 -38.82 7.89
CA TYR A 514 -57.63 -37.47 7.87
C TYR A 514 -56.51 -37.32 8.91
N GLN A 515 -56.68 -37.84 10.14
CA GLN A 515 -55.64 -37.85 11.18
C GLN A 515 -54.38 -38.60 10.71
N ILE A 516 -54.52 -39.79 10.10
CA ILE A 516 -53.41 -40.54 9.53
C ILE A 516 -52.71 -39.71 8.45
N ARG A 517 -53.46 -39.10 7.52
CA ARG A 517 -52.87 -38.25 6.46
C ARG A 517 -52.18 -37.00 6.97
N VAL A 518 -52.69 -36.37 8.03
CA VAL A 518 -52.04 -35.22 8.68
C VAL A 518 -50.72 -35.68 9.29
N MET A 519 -50.72 -36.77 10.05
CA MET A 519 -49.51 -37.35 10.65
C MET A 519 -48.48 -37.81 9.60
N GLU A 520 -48.92 -38.33 8.45
CA GLU A 520 -48.05 -38.66 7.30
C GLU A 520 -47.40 -37.41 6.69
N VAL A 521 -48.16 -36.33 6.51
CA VAL A 521 -47.67 -35.04 5.98
C VAL A 521 -46.75 -34.33 6.98
N GLU A 522 -47.08 -34.37 8.28
CA GLU A 522 -46.22 -33.86 9.36
C GLU A 522 -44.88 -34.61 9.38
N ALA A 523 -44.90 -35.95 9.37
CA ALA A 523 -43.69 -36.76 9.33
C ALA A 523 -42.87 -36.58 8.03
N GLU A 524 -43.50 -36.27 6.89
CA GLU A 524 -42.77 -35.91 5.67
C GLU A 524 -42.17 -34.50 5.75
N ALA A 525 -42.89 -33.53 6.32
CA ALA A 525 -42.39 -32.17 6.55
C ALA A 525 -41.20 -32.17 7.52
N GLU A 526 -41.27 -32.91 8.63
CA GLU A 526 -40.16 -33.08 9.58
C GLU A 526 -38.93 -33.69 8.92
N ARG A 527 -39.08 -34.72 8.06
CA ARG A 527 -37.96 -35.28 7.29
C ARG A 527 -37.34 -34.25 6.34
N ARG A 528 -38.15 -33.53 5.56
CA ARG A 528 -37.66 -32.48 4.66
C ARG A 528 -36.95 -31.36 5.43
N ILE A 529 -37.40 -31.02 6.63
CA ILE A 529 -36.73 -30.07 7.53
C ILE A 529 -35.39 -30.65 8.03
N ALA A 530 -35.33 -31.92 8.43
CA ALA A 530 -34.09 -32.57 8.86
C ALA A 530 -33.06 -32.69 7.71
N ASP A 531 -33.50 -33.10 6.51
CA ASP A 531 -32.66 -33.22 5.32
C ASP A 531 -32.09 -31.86 4.89
N THR A 532 -32.91 -30.81 4.88
CA THR A 532 -32.44 -29.44 4.57
C THR A 532 -31.53 -28.88 5.66
N GLN A 533 -31.82 -29.12 6.94
CA GLN A 533 -30.91 -28.76 8.03
C GLN A 533 -29.56 -29.48 7.90
N GLN A 534 -29.55 -30.78 7.57
CA GLN A 534 -28.32 -31.53 7.33
C GLN A 534 -27.53 -30.96 6.14
N LEU A 535 -28.20 -30.65 5.03
CA LEU A 535 -27.56 -30.04 3.86
C LEU A 535 -26.97 -28.66 4.18
N CYS A 536 -27.66 -27.83 4.97
CA CYS A 536 -27.13 -26.56 5.45
C CYS A 536 -25.87 -26.77 6.32
N HIS A 537 -25.89 -27.70 7.28
CA HIS A 537 -24.72 -28.01 8.12
C HIS A 537 -23.53 -28.54 7.30
N GLN A 538 -23.76 -29.40 6.31
CA GLN A 538 -22.72 -29.89 5.41
C GLN A 538 -22.14 -28.76 4.54
N THR A 539 -22.99 -27.86 4.04
CA THR A 539 -22.57 -26.70 3.25
C THR A 539 -21.74 -25.72 4.09
N ILE A 540 -22.17 -25.44 5.32
CA ILE A 540 -21.47 -24.58 6.28
C ILE A 540 -20.12 -25.20 6.69
N SER A 541 -20.07 -26.50 6.99
CA SER A 541 -18.81 -27.21 7.26
C SER A 541 -17.85 -27.09 6.08
N SER A 542 -18.31 -27.43 4.87
CA SER A 542 -17.46 -27.35 3.67
C SER A 542 -17.00 -25.92 3.34
N ALA A 543 -17.75 -24.89 3.75
CA ALA A 543 -17.31 -23.50 3.64
C ALA A 543 -16.21 -23.16 4.66
N PHE A 544 -16.34 -23.59 5.91
CA PHE A 544 -15.29 -23.45 6.92
C PHE A 544 -14.04 -24.26 6.57
N ASP A 545 -14.17 -25.52 6.14
CA ASP A 545 -13.06 -26.36 5.70
C ASP A 545 -12.25 -25.68 4.57
N LYS A 546 -12.94 -25.05 3.60
CA LYS A 546 -12.30 -24.25 2.54
C LYS A 546 -11.60 -23.02 3.10
N GLN A 547 -12.28 -22.22 3.93
CA GLN A 547 -11.71 -21.02 4.55
C GLN A 547 -10.46 -21.35 5.39
N ASP A 548 -10.46 -22.47 6.13
CA ASP A 548 -9.30 -22.94 6.89
C ASP A 548 -8.16 -23.40 5.97
N THR A 549 -8.45 -24.03 4.82
CA THR A 549 -7.40 -24.30 3.81
C THR A 549 -6.85 -23.04 3.16
N GLU A 550 -7.69 -22.10 2.73
CA GLU A 550 -7.29 -20.84 2.09
C GLU A 550 -6.46 -19.96 3.04
N THR A 551 -6.87 -19.84 4.31
CA THR A 551 -6.11 -19.11 5.33
C THR A 551 -4.81 -19.84 5.69
N SER A 552 -4.81 -21.17 5.77
CA SER A 552 -3.57 -21.95 5.97
C SER A 552 -2.60 -21.80 4.80
N GLU A 553 -3.08 -21.76 3.56
CA GLU A 553 -2.28 -21.50 2.37
C GLU A 553 -1.71 -20.07 2.37
N LEU A 554 -2.52 -19.06 2.69
CA LEU A 554 -2.08 -17.68 2.81
C LEU A 554 -1.00 -17.51 3.90
N VAL A 555 -1.21 -18.13 5.07
CA VAL A 555 -0.20 -18.16 6.15
C VAL A 555 1.06 -18.88 5.70
N ARG A 556 0.96 -20.00 4.96
CA ARG A 556 2.12 -20.71 4.38
C ARG A 556 2.88 -19.84 3.38
N GLN A 557 2.18 -19.10 2.52
CA GLN A 557 2.79 -18.16 1.57
C GLN A 557 3.50 -17.01 2.30
N GLN A 558 2.85 -16.38 3.29
CA GLN A 558 3.46 -15.32 4.10
C GLN A 558 4.69 -15.82 4.87
N GLN A 559 4.64 -17.02 5.45
CA GLN A 559 5.82 -17.65 6.08
C GLN A 559 6.95 -17.92 5.08
N GLN A 560 6.63 -18.26 3.83
CA GLN A 560 7.63 -18.43 2.77
C GLN A 560 8.26 -17.08 2.39
N PHE A 561 7.46 -16.04 2.13
CA PHE A 561 7.98 -14.69 1.86
C PHE A 561 8.85 -14.15 3.00
N LEU A 562 8.48 -14.40 4.26
CA LEU A 562 9.30 -14.03 5.42
C LEU A 562 10.63 -14.79 5.46
N LYS A 563 10.65 -16.08 5.10
CA LYS A 563 11.91 -16.86 4.97
C LYS A 563 12.78 -16.34 3.84
N GLU A 564 12.21 -16.04 2.67
CA GLU A 564 12.92 -15.49 1.52
C GLU A 564 13.46 -14.06 1.77
N ALA A 565 12.70 -13.23 2.48
CA ALA A 565 13.18 -11.94 2.97
C ALA A 565 14.34 -12.12 3.97
N GLN A 566 14.26 -13.11 4.88
CA GLN A 566 15.32 -13.39 5.84
C GLN A 566 16.59 -13.94 5.18
N THR A 567 16.49 -14.79 4.15
CA THR A 567 17.68 -15.27 3.41
C THR A 567 18.32 -14.14 2.61
N ARG A 568 17.54 -13.33 1.86
CA ARG A 568 18.04 -12.14 1.17
C ARG A 568 18.69 -11.12 2.12
N ALA A 569 18.16 -10.96 3.33
CA ALA A 569 18.75 -10.10 4.36
C ALA A 569 20.10 -10.64 4.87
N LYS A 570 20.20 -11.95 5.14
CA LYS A 570 21.46 -12.62 5.53
C LYS A 570 22.51 -12.56 4.42
N GLU A 571 22.10 -12.74 3.17
CA GLU A 571 22.97 -12.65 2.01
C GLU A 571 23.54 -11.23 1.86
N LYS A 572 22.68 -10.20 1.93
CA LYS A 572 23.13 -8.80 1.92
C LYS A 572 24.01 -8.44 3.11
N ALA A 573 23.77 -9.01 4.30
CA ALA A 573 24.65 -8.83 5.45
C ALA A 573 26.04 -9.42 5.18
N SER A 574 26.12 -10.64 4.64
CA SER A 574 27.39 -11.29 4.27
C SER A 574 28.13 -10.54 3.14
N GLN A 575 27.40 -9.99 2.16
CA GLN A 575 27.97 -9.11 1.12
C GLN A 575 28.55 -7.82 1.74
N LEU A 576 27.87 -7.23 2.73
CA LEU A 576 28.38 -6.06 3.46
C LEU A 576 29.59 -6.39 4.34
N GLU A 577 29.59 -7.51 5.05
CA GLU A 577 30.75 -8.00 5.82
C GLU A 577 31.97 -8.22 4.91
N SER A 578 31.77 -8.85 3.74
CA SER A 578 32.81 -9.00 2.71
C SER A 578 33.36 -7.63 2.31
N VAL A 579 32.51 -6.67 1.94
CA VAL A 579 32.91 -5.31 1.54
C VAL A 579 33.65 -4.59 2.68
N VAL A 580 33.25 -4.75 3.94
CA VAL A 580 33.96 -4.19 5.09
C VAL A 580 35.36 -4.77 5.24
N THR A 581 35.55 -6.09 5.13
CA THR A 581 36.90 -6.70 5.16
C THR A 581 37.78 -6.26 3.98
N ASP A 582 37.17 -6.01 2.83
CA ASP A 582 37.80 -5.46 1.64
C ASP A 582 38.25 -4.00 1.84
N TYR A 583 37.50 -3.20 2.60
CA TYR A 583 37.90 -1.85 2.99
C TYR A 583 38.95 -1.85 4.10
N GLU A 584 38.86 -2.73 5.09
CA GLU A 584 39.89 -2.86 6.13
C GLU A 584 41.27 -3.24 5.55
N THR A 585 41.30 -4.14 4.56
CA THR A 585 42.55 -4.53 3.90
C THR A 585 43.10 -3.39 3.05
N LYS A 586 42.26 -2.66 2.31
CA LYS A 586 42.65 -1.43 1.60
C LYS A 586 43.22 -0.37 2.55
N LEU A 587 42.61 -0.16 3.72
CA LEU A 587 43.09 0.78 4.73
C LEU A 587 44.48 0.38 5.26
N LYS A 588 44.69 -0.92 5.53
CA LYS A 588 46.00 -1.47 5.94
C LYS A 588 47.08 -1.25 4.86
N TYR A 589 46.74 -1.31 3.57
CA TYR A 589 47.66 -0.94 2.48
C TYR A 589 47.90 0.57 2.38
N GLU A 590 46.90 1.41 2.66
CA GLU A 590 47.06 2.87 2.67
C GLU A 590 47.95 3.34 3.83
N ASP A 591 47.84 2.73 5.01
CA ASP A 591 48.76 2.94 6.13
C ASP A 591 50.20 2.52 5.78
N GLN A 592 50.39 1.39 5.09
CA GLN A 592 51.70 0.96 4.59
C GLN A 592 52.27 1.94 3.56
N LEU A 593 51.46 2.45 2.64
CA LEU A 593 51.86 3.48 1.68
C LEU A 593 52.19 4.81 2.38
N ALA A 594 51.46 5.18 3.43
CA ALA A 594 51.77 6.36 4.25
C ALA A 594 53.08 6.19 5.03
N ALA A 595 53.38 4.98 5.52
CA ALA A 595 54.67 4.67 6.14
C ALA A 595 55.83 4.75 5.13
N LEU A 596 55.69 4.16 3.94
CA LEU A 596 56.69 4.25 2.87
C LEU A 596 56.93 5.69 2.42
N ARG A 597 55.86 6.49 2.26
CA ARG A 597 55.96 7.91 1.91
C ARG A 597 56.77 8.69 2.95
N ARG A 598 56.52 8.49 4.25
CA ARG A 598 57.31 9.10 5.33
C ARG A 598 58.78 8.65 5.30
N GLN A 599 59.05 7.37 5.03
CA GLN A 599 60.42 6.85 4.91
C GLN A 599 61.16 7.50 3.73
N HIS A 600 60.54 7.60 2.56
CA HIS A 600 61.12 8.28 1.41
C HIS A 600 61.30 9.80 1.67
N GLU A 601 60.37 10.46 2.36
CA GLU A 601 60.50 11.87 2.73
C GLU A 601 61.70 12.11 3.66
N VAL A 602 61.96 11.21 4.61
CA VAL A 602 63.17 11.25 5.45
C VAL A 602 64.43 11.04 4.61
N GLN A 603 64.47 10.02 3.75
CA GLN A 603 65.63 9.76 2.87
C GLN A 603 65.93 10.93 1.91
N VAL A 604 64.90 11.58 1.35
CA VAL A 604 65.07 12.79 0.53
C VAL A 604 65.70 13.91 1.36
N LYS A 605 65.20 14.17 2.58
CA LYS A 605 65.78 15.19 3.47
C LYS A 605 67.21 14.88 3.90
N GLU A 606 67.55 13.62 4.12
CA GLU A 606 68.93 13.19 4.40
C GLU A 606 69.87 13.42 3.19
N VAL A 607 69.41 13.09 1.97
CA VAL A 607 70.17 13.32 0.73
C VAL A 607 70.30 14.81 0.43
N GLU A 608 69.25 15.60 0.63
CA GLU A 608 69.26 17.07 0.51
C GLU A 608 70.24 17.71 1.50
N ALA A 609 70.20 17.31 2.78
CA ALA A 609 71.12 17.79 3.80
C ALA A 609 72.58 17.40 3.49
N ALA A 610 72.83 16.19 3.00
CA ALA A 610 74.16 15.76 2.57
C ALA A 610 74.67 16.56 1.35
N TRP A 611 73.78 16.88 0.39
CA TRP A 611 74.10 17.75 -0.74
C TRP A 611 74.37 19.20 -0.30
N GLN A 612 73.55 19.76 0.59
CA GLN A 612 73.75 21.09 1.15
C GLN A 612 75.08 21.19 1.91
N ALA A 613 75.38 20.24 2.80
CA ALA A 613 76.65 20.20 3.52
C ALA A 613 77.87 20.07 2.58
N ARG A 614 77.74 19.31 1.48
CA ARG A 614 78.79 19.21 0.45
C ARG A 614 78.93 20.51 -0.35
N ALA A 615 77.83 21.16 -0.70
CA ALA A 615 77.83 22.45 -1.39
C ALA A 615 78.43 23.57 -0.52
N GLU A 616 78.04 23.66 0.76
CA GLU A 616 78.66 24.56 1.74
C GLU A 616 80.16 24.31 1.89
N LYS A 617 80.60 23.04 1.94
CA LYS A 617 82.03 22.72 2.02
C LYS A 617 82.78 23.22 0.78
N MET A 618 82.23 23.01 -0.42
CA MET A 618 82.81 23.51 -1.66
C MET A 618 82.80 25.06 -1.75
N ALA A 619 81.77 25.71 -1.18
CA ALA A 619 81.71 27.17 -1.07
C ALA A 619 82.80 27.70 -0.13
N ARG A 620 82.87 27.19 1.11
CA ARG A 620 83.90 27.56 2.09
C ARG A 620 85.33 27.30 1.59
N GLN A 621 85.55 26.23 0.82
CA GLN A 621 86.84 25.97 0.19
C GLN A 621 87.20 26.99 -0.91
N ARG A 622 86.23 27.44 -1.71
CA ARG A 622 86.43 28.51 -2.71
C ARG A 622 86.59 29.89 -2.06
N GLU A 623 85.91 30.14 -0.94
CA GLU A 623 86.04 31.36 -0.15
C GLU A 623 87.41 31.41 0.53
N ALA A 624 87.88 30.30 1.12
CA ALA A 624 89.23 30.19 1.67
C ALA A 624 90.31 30.40 0.60
N HIS A 625 90.22 29.73 -0.55
CA HIS A 625 91.16 29.92 -1.66
C HIS A 625 91.20 31.38 -2.14
N LYS A 626 90.03 32.03 -2.27
CA LYS A 626 89.96 33.46 -2.63
C LYS A 626 90.51 34.37 -1.55
N GLN A 627 90.35 34.03 -0.27
CA GLN A 627 90.96 34.78 0.82
C GLN A 627 92.49 34.62 0.81
N GLU A 628 93.00 33.42 0.55
CA GLU A 628 94.44 33.15 0.38
C GLU A 628 95.01 33.89 -0.84
N GLU A 629 94.28 33.95 -1.96
CA GLU A 629 94.63 34.77 -3.13
C GLU A 629 94.63 36.28 -2.79
N MET A 630 93.61 36.77 -2.10
CA MET A 630 93.51 38.18 -1.69
C MET A 630 94.59 38.57 -0.67
N ASP A 631 94.90 37.71 0.29
CA ASP A 631 95.96 37.91 1.28
C ASP A 631 97.34 37.81 0.62
N GLY A 632 97.50 36.92 -0.37
CA GLY A 632 98.70 36.81 -1.21
C GLY A 632 98.95 38.07 -2.03
N LEU A 633 97.97 38.53 -2.80
CA LEU A 633 98.02 39.79 -3.56
C LEU A 633 98.24 41.00 -2.63
N THR A 634 97.63 41.00 -1.44
CA THR A 634 97.86 42.03 -0.42
C THR A 634 99.31 41.99 0.11
N GLN A 635 99.91 40.81 0.29
CA GLN A 635 101.32 40.68 0.65
C GLN A 635 102.26 41.11 -0.48
N GLU A 636 101.93 40.80 -1.74
CA GLU A 636 102.74 41.20 -2.90
C GLU A 636 102.72 42.71 -3.10
N TRP A 637 101.54 43.34 -3.06
CA TRP A 637 101.39 44.80 -3.07
C TRP A 637 102.12 45.48 -1.90
N ASN A 638 102.14 44.87 -0.69
CA ASN A 638 102.92 45.36 0.44
C ASN A 638 104.43 45.12 0.33
N LYS A 639 104.90 44.17 -0.51
CA LYS A 639 106.33 43.98 -0.84
C LYS A 639 106.77 44.98 -1.91
N GLU A 640 105.95 45.17 -2.94
CA GLU A 640 106.18 46.12 -4.04
C GLU A 640 106.24 47.57 -3.52
N ARG A 641 105.42 47.92 -2.53
CA ARG A 641 105.53 49.19 -1.77
C ARG A 641 106.68 49.24 -0.75
N ARG A 642 107.57 48.25 -0.71
CA ARG A 642 108.71 48.14 0.23
C ARG A 642 110.07 47.86 -0.41
N SER A 643 110.14 47.59 -1.70
CA SER A 643 111.40 47.72 -2.46
C SER A 643 111.75 49.21 -2.60
N PRO A 644 112.96 49.65 -2.20
CA PRO A 644 113.43 51.00 -2.48
C PRO A 644 113.53 51.26 -3.98
N GLU A 645 113.42 52.53 -4.37
CA GLU A 645 113.59 53.00 -5.74
C GLU A 645 115.07 52.88 -6.16
N GLU A 646 115.34 52.18 -7.26
CA GLU A 646 116.57 52.36 -8.06
C GLU A 646 116.19 52.60 -9.53
N GLU A 647 116.99 53.40 -10.22
CA GLU A 647 116.57 54.18 -11.39
C GLU A 647 116.75 53.43 -12.73
N SER A 648 115.73 53.47 -13.59
CA SER A 648 115.90 53.28 -15.04
C SER A 648 115.02 54.24 -15.83
N SER A 649 115.48 55.48 -16.00
CA SER A 649 114.76 56.54 -16.71
C SER A 649 114.88 56.40 -18.24
N GLU A 650 113.80 56.07 -18.95
CA GLU A 650 113.76 56.22 -20.42
C GLU A 650 112.39 56.68 -20.97
N ASN A 651 112.46 57.69 -21.85
CA ASN A 651 111.54 58.02 -22.95
C ASN A 651 110.01 58.16 -22.71
N PRO A 652 109.54 59.35 -22.26
CA PRO A 652 108.17 59.80 -22.55
C PRO A 652 107.87 59.95 -24.06
N GLN A 653 108.90 59.98 -24.93
CA GLN A 653 108.74 60.04 -26.39
C GLN A 653 108.13 58.79 -27.01
N GLU A 654 108.25 57.61 -26.37
CA GLU A 654 107.58 56.40 -26.87
C GLU A 654 106.07 56.46 -26.64
N LEU A 655 105.64 57.05 -25.53
CA LEU A 655 104.22 57.26 -25.23
C LEU A 655 103.57 58.21 -26.24
N GLU A 656 104.27 59.28 -26.64
CA GLU A 656 103.80 60.19 -27.69
C GLU A 656 103.77 59.50 -29.06
N ARG A 657 104.78 58.68 -29.40
CA ARG A 657 104.76 57.87 -30.63
C ARG A 657 103.62 56.85 -30.65
N LEU A 658 103.38 56.10 -29.57
CA LEU A 658 102.23 55.20 -29.48
C LEU A 658 100.91 55.95 -29.59
N THR A 659 100.80 57.14 -28.97
CA THR A 659 99.60 57.98 -29.05
C THR A 659 99.36 58.47 -30.49
N GLN A 660 100.41 58.88 -31.21
CA GLN A 660 100.31 59.28 -32.61
C GLN A 660 100.00 58.08 -33.54
N VAL A 661 100.56 56.89 -33.29
CA VAL A 661 100.24 55.67 -34.03
C VAL A 661 98.80 55.21 -33.78
N ALA A 662 98.31 55.25 -32.53
CA ALA A 662 96.91 54.98 -32.21
C ALA A 662 95.97 56.01 -32.86
N ALA A 663 96.32 57.30 -32.83
CA ALA A 663 95.58 58.37 -33.48
C ALA A 663 95.69 58.36 -35.03
N ALA A 664 96.61 57.58 -35.60
CA ALA A 664 96.66 57.27 -37.02
C ALA A 664 95.80 56.05 -37.36
N ALA A 665 95.87 54.97 -36.57
CA ALA A 665 95.03 53.78 -36.72
C ALA A 665 93.51 54.11 -36.64
N PHE A 666 93.12 54.99 -35.71
CA PHE A 666 91.76 55.54 -35.61
C PHE A 666 91.32 56.36 -36.84
N ARG A 667 92.25 56.76 -37.72
CA ARG A 667 91.99 57.52 -38.95
C ARG A 667 92.22 56.72 -40.25
N SER A 668 92.78 55.51 -40.20
CA SER A 668 93.12 54.71 -41.39
C SER A 668 92.43 53.33 -41.48
N GLY A 669 91.68 52.88 -40.46
CA GLY A 669 91.11 51.52 -40.41
C GLY A 669 89.59 51.47 -40.19
N THR A 670 88.80 51.53 -41.26
CA THR A 670 87.33 51.38 -41.25
C THR A 670 86.85 50.07 -40.62
N GLU A 671 87.62 48.99 -40.76
CA GLU A 671 87.25 47.65 -40.29
C GLU A 671 87.02 47.59 -38.78
N SER A 672 87.82 48.29 -37.97
CA SER A 672 87.67 48.29 -36.50
C SER A 672 86.32 48.84 -36.05
N VAL A 673 85.86 49.92 -36.69
CA VAL A 673 84.55 50.55 -36.44
C VAL A 673 83.42 49.70 -37.02
N GLU A 674 83.63 48.98 -38.12
CA GLU A 674 82.65 48.01 -38.62
C GLU A 674 82.55 46.76 -37.77
N LEU A 675 83.65 46.29 -37.16
CA LEU A 675 83.66 45.15 -36.24
C LEU A 675 82.92 45.53 -34.94
N LEU A 676 83.17 46.72 -34.40
CA LEU A 676 82.37 47.28 -33.30
C LEU A 676 80.89 47.47 -33.67
N LYS A 677 80.57 47.96 -34.87
CA LYS A 677 79.18 48.05 -35.34
C LYS A 677 78.53 46.66 -35.49
N LYS A 678 79.25 45.66 -36.00
CA LYS A 678 78.78 44.26 -36.08
C LYS A 678 78.55 43.66 -34.69
N GLN A 679 79.46 43.90 -33.75
CA GLN A 679 79.37 43.40 -32.37
C GLN A 679 78.21 44.06 -31.60
N VAL A 680 78.05 45.39 -31.72
CA VAL A 680 76.88 46.11 -31.19
C VAL A 680 75.58 45.68 -31.88
N ALA A 681 75.61 45.32 -33.17
CA ALA A 681 74.45 44.75 -33.85
C ALA A 681 74.16 43.30 -33.42
N SER A 682 75.17 42.51 -33.05
CA SER A 682 74.99 41.17 -32.46
C SER A 682 74.33 41.28 -31.08
N GLN A 683 74.94 42.06 -30.18
CA GLN A 683 74.41 42.31 -28.83
C GLN A 683 73.00 42.94 -28.86
N ARG A 684 72.67 43.72 -29.89
CA ARG A 684 71.28 44.19 -30.11
C ARG A 684 70.33 43.05 -30.52
N ARG A 685 70.72 42.11 -31.38
CA ARG A 685 69.89 40.93 -31.68
C ARG A 685 69.72 40.03 -30.46
N GLU A 686 70.81 39.77 -29.73
CA GLU A 686 70.79 39.00 -28.48
C GLU A 686 69.84 39.64 -27.45
N LEU A 687 69.86 40.97 -27.31
CA LEU A 687 68.88 41.71 -26.49
C LEU A 687 67.44 41.64 -27.00
N GLU A 688 67.20 41.66 -28.31
CA GLU A 688 65.85 41.49 -28.88
C GLU A 688 65.33 40.06 -28.67
N GLU A 689 66.20 39.05 -28.82
CA GLU A 689 65.86 37.63 -28.61
C GLU A 689 65.59 37.32 -27.13
N VAL A 690 66.39 37.87 -26.21
CA VAL A 690 66.13 37.78 -24.76
C VAL A 690 64.80 38.46 -24.39
N LYS A 691 64.47 39.63 -24.98
CA LYS A 691 63.13 40.24 -24.78
C LYS A 691 62.00 39.39 -25.37
N LEU A 692 62.22 38.76 -26.52
CA LEU A 692 61.23 37.90 -27.17
C LEU A 692 60.96 36.64 -26.31
N ASN A 693 62.01 36.04 -25.75
CA ASN A 693 61.87 34.90 -24.86
C ASN A 693 61.24 35.31 -23.52
N HIS A 694 61.66 36.44 -22.94
CA HIS A 694 61.04 36.94 -21.72
C HIS A 694 59.56 37.35 -21.89
N THR A 695 59.14 37.79 -23.08
CA THR A 695 57.72 38.04 -23.38
C THR A 695 56.91 36.76 -23.59
N LYS A 696 57.53 35.65 -24.08
CA LYS A 696 56.93 34.30 -24.04
C LYS A 696 56.78 33.80 -22.60
N GLU A 697 57.85 33.87 -21.80
CA GLU A 697 57.86 33.51 -20.37
C GLU A 697 56.75 34.27 -19.60
N ILE A 698 56.62 35.59 -19.81
CA ILE A 698 55.54 36.39 -19.22
C ILE A 698 54.16 35.94 -19.73
N GLY A 699 54.04 35.48 -20.98
CA GLY A 699 52.82 34.90 -21.53
C GLY A 699 52.45 33.56 -20.86
N GLU A 700 53.42 32.67 -20.70
CA GLU A 700 53.27 31.36 -20.05
C GLU A 700 52.98 31.52 -18.55
N LEU A 701 53.70 32.40 -17.86
CA LEU A 701 53.43 32.75 -16.45
C LEU A 701 52.06 33.38 -16.26
N LYS A 702 51.59 34.21 -17.22
CA LYS A 702 50.19 34.72 -17.22
C LYS A 702 49.19 33.59 -17.45
N ALA A 703 49.43 32.69 -18.41
CA ALA A 703 48.56 31.54 -18.65
C ALA A 703 48.47 30.62 -17.41
N LEU A 704 49.60 30.35 -16.75
CA LEU A 704 49.66 29.60 -15.49
C LEU A 704 48.95 30.34 -14.34
N LEU A 705 49.06 31.66 -14.25
CA LEU A 705 48.32 32.47 -13.26
C LEU A 705 46.81 32.51 -13.53
N GLU A 706 46.40 32.53 -14.80
CA GLU A 706 44.99 32.51 -15.22
C GLU A 706 44.36 31.13 -14.96
N LEU A 707 45.10 30.06 -15.27
CA LEU A 707 44.74 28.68 -14.92
C LEU A 707 44.66 28.52 -13.38
N LYS A 708 45.64 29.08 -12.65
CA LYS A 708 45.66 29.08 -11.17
C LYS A 708 44.52 29.88 -10.57
N ARG A 709 44.08 30.97 -11.20
CA ARG A 709 42.84 31.70 -10.87
C ARG A 709 41.61 30.81 -11.07
N ARG A 710 41.47 30.15 -12.22
CA ARG A 710 40.34 29.22 -12.48
C ARG A 710 40.30 28.07 -11.48
N THR A 711 41.45 27.52 -11.06
CA THR A 711 41.50 26.43 -10.05
C THR A 711 41.42 26.89 -8.60
N ARG A 712 41.60 28.19 -8.27
CA ARG A 712 41.46 28.72 -6.91
C ARG A 712 40.21 29.56 -6.68
N SER A 713 39.47 29.97 -7.71
CA SER A 713 38.26 30.80 -7.59
C SER A 713 37.00 30.00 -7.19
N GLY A 714 37.16 28.88 -6.50
CA GLY A 714 36.08 28.09 -5.90
C GLY A 714 35.69 28.61 -4.51
N GLY A 715 35.30 29.88 -4.39
CA GLY A 715 34.83 30.45 -3.13
C GLY A 715 34.73 31.98 -3.07
N GLY A 716 33.50 32.50 -3.06
CA GLY A 716 33.07 33.81 -2.52
C GLY A 716 33.72 35.10 -3.05
N GLY A 717 32.93 36.02 -3.65
CA GLY A 717 33.51 37.32 -4.05
C GLY A 717 32.67 38.34 -4.84
N VAL A 718 31.36 38.48 -4.58
CA VAL A 718 30.52 39.68 -4.88
C VAL A 718 30.79 40.44 -6.21
N ARG A 719 30.16 39.98 -7.31
CA ARG A 719 29.65 40.86 -8.40
C ARG A 719 28.34 40.28 -8.95
N LEU A 720 27.29 40.34 -8.14
CA LEU A 720 26.05 39.59 -8.35
C LEU A 720 24.80 40.49 -8.28
N GLY A 721 24.76 41.55 -9.10
CA GLY A 721 23.73 42.59 -9.03
C GLY A 721 22.92 42.85 -10.31
N VAL A 722 23.18 42.11 -11.40
CA VAL A 722 22.54 42.35 -12.73
C VAL A 722 22.18 41.05 -13.47
N ALA A 723 22.61 39.88 -12.99
CA ALA A 723 22.51 38.60 -13.72
C ALA A 723 21.68 37.52 -13.01
N LEU A 724 20.93 37.87 -11.96
CA LEU A 724 20.10 36.92 -11.20
C LEU A 724 18.60 37.01 -11.51
N GLU A 725 18.13 38.17 -11.99
CA GLU A 725 16.70 38.39 -12.28
C GLU A 725 16.23 37.69 -13.56
N GLU A 726 17.16 37.28 -14.43
CA GLU A 726 16.89 36.53 -15.68
C GLU A 726 17.04 34.99 -15.53
N ALA A 727 17.46 34.50 -14.35
CA ALA A 727 17.59 33.07 -14.10
C ALA A 727 16.23 32.46 -13.72
N ALA A 728 15.76 31.46 -14.47
CA ALA A 728 14.48 30.77 -14.19
C ALA A 728 14.43 30.16 -12.76
N GLU A 729 15.58 29.83 -12.18
CA GLU A 729 15.74 29.40 -10.78
C GLU A 729 15.25 30.46 -9.78
N PHE A 730 15.37 31.75 -10.10
CA PHE A 730 14.93 32.86 -9.24
C PHE A 730 13.41 33.03 -9.26
N GLU A 731 12.75 32.88 -10.42
CA GLU A 731 11.29 32.83 -10.50
C GLU A 731 10.71 31.59 -9.80
N TYR A 732 11.38 30.43 -9.95
CA TYR A 732 11.02 29.21 -9.24
C TYR A 732 11.11 29.38 -7.72
N LEU A 733 12.22 29.93 -7.22
CA LEU A 733 12.41 30.25 -5.80
C LEU A 733 11.36 31.26 -5.27
N LYS A 734 11.05 32.29 -6.05
CA LYS A 734 10.01 33.30 -5.73
C LYS A 734 8.62 32.66 -5.62
N ASN A 735 8.28 31.74 -6.53
CA ASN A 735 7.02 31.01 -6.50
C ASN A 735 6.93 30.05 -5.31
N ILE A 736 8.00 29.32 -4.99
CA ILE A 736 8.07 28.46 -3.78
C ILE A 736 7.88 29.29 -2.52
N LEU A 737 8.61 30.40 -2.39
CA LEU A 737 8.52 31.27 -1.22
C LEU A 737 7.10 31.84 -1.05
N TYR A 738 6.45 32.22 -2.14
CA TYR A 738 5.06 32.70 -2.12
C TYR A 738 4.06 31.60 -1.69
N GLN A 739 4.19 30.37 -2.20
CA GLN A 739 3.36 29.24 -1.78
C GLN A 739 3.58 28.85 -0.32
N TYR A 740 4.82 28.91 0.16
CA TYR A 740 5.19 28.67 1.56
C TYR A 740 4.61 29.73 2.51
N MET A 741 4.66 31.02 2.13
CA MET A 741 3.99 32.10 2.88
C MET A 741 2.47 31.97 2.88
N LEU A 742 1.87 31.41 1.82
CA LEU A 742 0.44 31.07 1.76
C LEU A 742 0.07 29.78 2.51
N GLY A 743 1.02 29.15 3.23
CA GLY A 743 0.75 27.98 4.07
C GLY A 743 0.52 26.67 3.31
N LYS A 744 0.86 26.60 2.02
CA LYS A 744 0.71 25.37 1.23
C LYS A 744 1.97 24.50 1.37
N GLU A 745 1.76 23.20 1.59
CA GLU A 745 2.81 22.15 1.57
C GLU A 745 4.10 22.52 2.34
N THR A 746 3.97 23.19 3.49
CA THR A 746 5.10 23.94 4.08
C THR A 746 6.27 23.05 4.50
N GLN A 747 6.02 21.81 4.91
CA GLN A 747 7.04 20.79 5.22
C GLN A 747 7.80 20.27 3.97
N THR A 748 7.22 20.41 2.76
CA THR A 748 7.88 20.10 1.48
C THR A 748 8.62 21.32 0.96
N LEU A 749 7.96 22.49 0.92
CA LEU A 749 8.55 23.72 0.41
C LEU A 749 9.73 24.21 1.26
N SER A 750 9.71 24.03 2.59
CA SER A 750 10.86 24.29 3.45
C SER A 750 12.08 23.43 3.11
N LYS A 751 11.90 22.14 2.77
CA LYS A 751 12.99 21.25 2.31
C LYS A 751 13.62 21.77 1.02
N VAL A 752 12.80 22.22 0.06
CA VAL A 752 13.27 22.81 -1.20
C VAL A 752 13.97 24.15 -0.97
N LEU A 753 13.42 25.04 -0.14
CA LEU A 753 14.06 26.30 0.26
C LEU A 753 15.43 26.05 0.90
N CYS A 754 15.56 25.09 1.82
CA CYS A 754 16.84 24.75 2.43
C CYS A 754 17.87 24.25 1.41
N ALA A 755 17.45 23.42 0.44
CA ALA A 755 18.33 22.90 -0.61
C ALA A 755 18.80 24.00 -1.58
N VAL A 756 17.92 24.93 -1.96
CA VAL A 756 18.26 26.04 -2.88
C VAL A 756 19.14 27.09 -2.19
N VAL A 757 18.84 27.43 -0.94
CA VAL A 757 19.61 28.42 -0.15
C VAL A 757 20.94 27.83 0.38
N LYS A 758 21.06 26.50 0.43
CA LYS A 758 22.25 25.75 0.90
C LYS A 758 22.57 26.06 2.37
N PHE A 759 21.56 26.01 3.24
CA PHE A 759 21.76 25.99 4.68
C PHE A 759 22.62 24.79 5.10
N ASP A 760 23.31 24.91 6.24
CA ASP A 760 24.06 23.78 6.78
C ASP A 760 23.14 22.68 7.33
N GLY A 761 23.71 21.48 7.52
CA GLY A 761 22.98 20.30 7.98
C GLY A 761 22.52 20.34 9.44
N GLN A 762 22.76 21.42 10.19
CA GLN A 762 22.14 21.69 11.49
C GLN A 762 20.98 22.66 11.32
N GLN A 763 21.21 23.81 10.67
CA GLN A 763 20.18 24.80 10.32
C GLN A 763 18.99 24.16 9.59
N GLN A 764 19.25 23.27 8.63
CA GLN A 764 18.20 22.55 7.91
C GLN A 764 17.35 21.67 8.83
N ARG A 765 17.91 21.08 9.89
CA ARG A 765 17.12 20.31 10.88
C ARG A 765 16.32 21.24 11.78
N GLU A 766 16.94 22.28 12.34
CA GLU A 766 16.25 23.27 13.18
C GLU A 766 15.04 23.91 12.49
N ILE A 767 15.15 24.22 11.19
CA ILE A 767 14.04 24.75 10.36
C ILE A 767 12.94 23.70 10.15
N LEU A 768 13.28 22.44 9.89
CA LEU A 768 12.31 21.38 9.64
C LEU A 768 11.59 20.93 10.91
N ASP A 769 12.30 20.81 12.04
CA ASP A 769 11.74 20.50 13.35
C ASP A 769 10.74 21.60 13.78
N HIS A 770 11.05 22.88 13.50
CA HIS A 770 10.15 24.00 13.76
C HIS A 770 8.92 24.01 12.85
N GLU A 771 9.06 23.65 11.56
CA GLU A 771 7.91 23.47 10.66
C GLU A 771 7.02 22.30 11.08
N GLU A 772 7.59 21.19 11.54
CA GLU A 772 6.84 20.02 11.99
C GLU A 772 6.08 20.31 13.29
N GLN A 773 6.70 21.00 14.25
CA GLN A 773 6.02 21.52 15.44
C GLN A 773 4.89 22.49 15.07
N ARG A 774 5.13 23.42 14.12
CA ARG A 774 4.10 24.36 13.63
C ARG A 774 2.94 23.62 12.96
N HIS A 775 3.22 22.62 12.13
CA HIS A 775 2.20 21.83 11.44
C HIS A 775 1.39 20.96 12.43
N SER A 776 2.05 20.40 13.45
CA SER A 776 1.40 19.66 14.54
C SER A 776 0.43 20.56 15.32
N LEU A 777 0.86 21.77 15.70
CA LEU A 777 0.02 22.77 16.35
C LEU A 777 -1.18 23.17 15.47
N VAL A 778 -0.95 23.52 14.20
CA VAL A 778 -2.04 23.90 13.28
C VAL A 778 -3.03 22.75 13.07
N SER A 779 -2.54 21.51 12.93
CA SER A 779 -3.40 20.31 12.80
C SER A 779 -4.22 20.05 14.07
N SER A 780 -3.62 20.27 15.25
CA SER A 780 -4.33 20.16 16.53
C SER A 780 -5.42 21.23 16.68
N TRP A 781 -5.26 22.40 16.07
CA TRP A 781 -6.25 23.49 16.14
C TRP A 781 -7.34 23.32 15.08
N SER A 782 -7.03 22.86 13.86
CA SER A 782 -8.04 22.54 12.84
C SER A 782 -8.94 21.38 13.28
N ASN A 783 -8.37 20.33 13.89
CA ASN A 783 -9.14 19.21 14.42
C ASN A 783 -10.01 19.60 15.64
N GLY A 784 -9.62 20.65 16.37
CA GLY A 784 -10.41 21.20 17.47
C GLY A 784 -11.59 22.09 17.04
N LEU A 785 -11.57 22.61 15.80
CA LEU A 785 -12.60 23.50 15.25
C LEU A 785 -13.61 22.79 14.31
N GLY A 786 -13.42 21.50 14.02
CA GLY A 786 -14.35 20.68 13.25
C GLY A 786 -15.54 20.13 14.04
N LEU A 787 -15.91 20.75 15.16
CA LEU A 787 -16.93 20.26 16.11
C LEU A 787 -17.96 21.34 16.49
N TYR A 788 -18.47 22.06 15.48
CA TYR A 788 -19.68 22.90 15.54
C TYR A 788 -20.40 22.92 14.18
#